data_AF-A0A8B9EZW6-F1
#
_entry.id   AF-A0A8B9EZW6-F1
#
_cell.length_a   1.000
_cell.length_b   1.000
_cell.length_c   1.000
_cell.angle_alpha   90.00
_cell.angle_beta   90.00
_cell.angle_gamma   90.00
#
_symmetry.space_group_name_H-M   'P 1'
#
loop_
_entity.id
_entity.type
_entity.pdbx_description
1 polymer ?
#
loop_
_entity_poly.entity_id
_entity_poly.type
_entity_poly.pdbx_seq_one_letter_code
_entity_poly.pdbx_strand_id
1 'polypeptide(L)'
;SHKCGAMWTCSESAADEDLANLQSLLNQLRRTEKTLQTVEEELSRYECSYSVSTPSDKTAEENEHLKEKLNALHEQNASLTSQNHYLKNTVETMNFELLQSKTRISYLESTLGTHLVSLPKLKEQIVNLEAEVSAQDKILRDAEDKLNLSQKTAMERGNMLQRYKKDYRNLKMELIEQSKQGKRAEQQRNEALLNVEELTRAFKKYKEKITETLEKVKAEEVILGNRLINCEKDKEKLNEKCVSYRKDLDILEEQLRQLKEENHSTNEEIKTLEVKNTEIVSTLTRSDQRIRELESELQEKEIALQEKNVLISENTELRALTAQQRNCLKLCHQEIEDSREELHILETIISQLSLSTPEEFKWHHLKHQLSSSSTKEALSDIKLAVKEAEARKPCANMTVCTGAEHVANDNEGQENSLLRDLETEPVRLLRSQGGKLTGVAVQCRQLELISKQFEKEKQRFQKEIEELSTKLSKAEDENSSLKTSMAQRASHFQVMQEDLLKKASKASGLQKEITMKSSQLSVLEKQLEEKTSAYSVVATRNTELEQELMEKNRCIYELETAVSEELEKITSAFETTKLADLEQHKKMEKQVELLQTQLAKKDQQLIEQEKTISMLQQDVIRKQHHIESLDGLLIESREEMENQNVKKDQGLKMLKNQLTEETVRVRQLETALDICKEEVALYLNQSQENKELFENQLKKKSEEVLYLQKEIKIKDQNIQDTSEQNILLQQTLHHQQQMLQQETIRNGELEDNQIKLEKQVSNLEQELQKQKAYAEDELRKVEEKHHLAALEADLNGQKVDELNSTIRQIKMEMVQCKNELTGMEKEVMQLKQDGENKAMQINQLDITLEEARSELNEKANEEDKLFQSETCHREALQKIAELESALQNAHGELKITLTQLQELQDALQNAQSSLEKKQVAIVNLTTELRYCKGEIEDRKQELLDMDQALKERNWELKQRAAQITQLDMTVREHRGEMEQQIIRLEYNLEKSEVEIKECNKQIQSLEKKLQLSKDELREKEFELLQRDQEINQLKKKVERKQLEPLEKVKCSLDTQQMINF
;
A
#
# COMPACT_ATOMS: atom_id res chain seq x y z
N SER A 1 18.32 -64.85 -34.11
CA SER A 1 18.02 -64.67 -35.54
C SER A 1 19.03 -65.45 -36.37
N HIS A 2 18.90 -65.49 -37.70
CA HIS A 2 19.83 -66.19 -38.60
C HIS A 2 21.28 -65.64 -38.52
N LYS A 3 22.34 -66.34 -38.95
CA LYS A 3 22.43 -67.56 -39.78
C LYS A 3 23.72 -68.33 -39.44
N CYS A 4 23.71 -69.67 -39.51
CA CYS A 4 24.89 -70.52 -39.35
C CYS A 4 24.74 -71.75 -40.28
N GLY A 5 25.83 -72.26 -40.86
CA GLY A 5 25.79 -73.47 -41.70
C GLY A 5 26.94 -73.61 -42.71
N ALA A 6 27.91 -74.48 -42.37
CA ALA A 6 28.88 -75.17 -43.22
C ALA A 6 29.63 -76.16 -42.30
N MET A 7 29.07 -77.30 -41.91
CA MET A 7 28.71 -78.50 -42.68
C MET A 7 29.94 -79.28 -43.18
N TRP A 8 30.12 -80.49 -42.65
CA TRP A 8 31.19 -81.44 -43.03
C TRP A 8 30.94 -82.07 -44.41
N THR A 9 32.03 -82.42 -45.11
CA THR A 9 32.05 -83.46 -46.14
C THR A 9 33.38 -84.23 -46.12
N CYS A 10 33.34 -85.55 -45.97
CA CYS A 10 34.47 -86.45 -46.23
C CYS A 10 34.41 -87.01 -47.66
N SER A 11 35.57 -87.11 -48.33
CA SER A 11 35.92 -87.98 -49.48
C SER A 11 37.44 -87.85 -49.63
N GLU A 12 38.25 -88.90 -49.47
CA GLU A 12 38.48 -89.97 -50.46
C GLU A 12 39.01 -89.46 -51.81
N SER A 13 40.30 -89.11 -51.88
CA SER A 13 41.01 -88.86 -53.15
C SER A 13 42.55 -88.94 -53.07
N ALA A 14 43.11 -89.77 -52.17
CA ALA A 14 44.57 -89.79 -51.90
C ALA A 14 45.13 -91.19 -51.59
N ALA A 15 44.62 -92.23 -52.26
CA ALA A 15 45.05 -93.63 -52.08
C ALA A 15 45.32 -94.40 -53.40
N ASP A 16 44.97 -93.85 -54.57
CA ASP A 16 45.06 -94.56 -55.86
C ASP A 16 46.40 -94.38 -56.60
N GLU A 17 47.16 -93.29 -56.37
CA GLU A 17 48.43 -93.07 -57.08
C GLU A 17 49.58 -93.97 -56.57
N ASP A 18 49.61 -94.31 -55.28
CA ASP A 18 50.61 -95.23 -54.73
C ASP A 18 50.35 -96.69 -55.13
N LEU A 19 49.07 -97.07 -55.27
CA LEU A 19 48.69 -98.42 -55.72
C LEU A 19 49.12 -98.65 -57.17
N ALA A 20 49.02 -97.64 -58.03
CA ALA A 20 49.49 -97.69 -59.42
C ALA A 20 51.02 -97.89 -59.53
N ASN A 21 51.80 -97.23 -58.67
CA ASN A 21 53.26 -97.37 -58.64
C ASN A 21 53.71 -98.76 -58.13
N LEU A 22 53.06 -99.30 -57.10
CA LEU A 22 53.29 -100.67 -56.64
C LEU A 22 52.94 -101.71 -57.72
N GLN A 23 51.83 -101.51 -58.44
CA GLN A 23 51.44 -102.37 -59.56
C GLN A 23 52.47 -102.32 -60.72
N SER A 24 53.10 -101.16 -60.95
CA SER A 24 54.19 -101.01 -61.93
C SER A 24 55.45 -101.78 -61.53
N LEU A 25 55.91 -101.61 -60.29
CA LEU A 25 57.09 -102.31 -59.76
C LEU A 25 56.91 -103.84 -59.72
N LEU A 26 55.75 -104.34 -59.29
CA LEU A 26 55.44 -105.78 -59.31
C LEU A 26 55.43 -106.36 -60.74
N ASN A 27 55.03 -105.57 -61.75
CA ASN A 27 55.08 -105.99 -63.15
C ASN A 27 56.49 -105.87 -63.78
N GLN A 28 57.43 -105.11 -63.18
CA GLN A 28 58.84 -105.17 -63.54
C GLN A 28 59.53 -106.37 -62.88
N LEU A 29 59.28 -106.61 -61.59
CA LEU A 29 59.87 -107.74 -60.85
C LEU A 29 59.46 -109.10 -61.48
N ARG A 30 58.18 -109.27 -61.82
CA ARG A 30 57.65 -110.48 -62.49
C ARG A 30 58.13 -110.64 -63.95
N ARG A 31 58.86 -109.65 -64.50
CA ARG A 31 59.56 -109.76 -65.80
C ARG A 31 61.03 -110.15 -65.62
N THR A 32 61.73 -109.59 -64.64
CA THR A 32 63.14 -109.95 -64.35
C THR A 32 63.27 -111.36 -63.76
N GLU A 33 62.34 -111.75 -62.90
CA GLU A 33 62.21 -113.11 -62.35
C GLU A 33 62.06 -114.16 -63.46
N LYS A 34 61.21 -113.89 -64.47
CA LYS A 34 61.02 -114.75 -65.64
C LYS A 34 62.25 -114.88 -66.53
N THR A 35 63.11 -113.87 -66.62
CA THR A 35 64.36 -113.93 -67.40
C THR A 35 65.54 -114.56 -66.64
N LEU A 36 65.47 -114.65 -65.31
CA LEU A 36 66.47 -115.39 -64.52
C LEU A 36 66.13 -116.88 -64.46
N GLN A 37 64.85 -117.23 -64.37
CA GLN A 37 64.35 -118.60 -64.40
C GLN A 37 64.46 -119.28 -65.80
N THR A 38 65.22 -118.72 -66.75
CA THR A 38 65.56 -119.33 -68.04
C THR A 38 67.05 -119.61 -68.24
N VAL A 39 67.89 -119.33 -67.23
CA VAL A 39 69.37 -119.47 -67.33
C VAL A 39 69.92 -120.58 -66.43
N GLU A 40 69.11 -121.10 -65.50
CA GLU A 40 69.53 -122.08 -64.50
C GLU A 40 69.38 -123.56 -64.94
N GLU A 41 68.77 -123.83 -66.11
CA GLU A 41 68.53 -125.20 -66.61
C GLU A 41 69.49 -125.68 -67.74
N GLU A 42 70.33 -124.82 -68.34
CA GLU A 42 71.26 -125.20 -69.43
C GLU A 42 72.72 -125.44 -69.01
N LEU A 43 72.97 -125.81 -67.75
CA LEU A 43 74.31 -126.25 -67.28
C LEU A 43 74.33 -127.71 -66.79
N SER A 44 74.23 -128.65 -67.73
CA SER A 44 74.62 -130.06 -67.50
C SER A 44 74.82 -130.88 -68.78
N ARG A 45 76.07 -130.95 -69.28
CA ARG A 45 76.66 -132.22 -69.81
C ARG A 45 78.15 -132.19 -70.19
N TYR A 46 78.81 -133.27 -69.80
CA TYR A 46 80.03 -133.90 -70.33
C TYR A 46 81.43 -133.32 -70.06
N GLU A 47 82.37 -134.27 -70.02
CA GLU A 47 83.72 -134.18 -69.44
C GLU A 47 84.81 -134.61 -70.44
N CYS A 48 86.00 -134.01 -70.28
CA CYS A 48 87.34 -134.64 -70.34
C CYS A 48 87.87 -135.38 -71.62
N SER A 49 89.22 -135.42 -71.68
CA SER A 49 90.11 -136.45 -72.29
C SER A 49 90.71 -136.27 -73.70
N TYR A 50 91.88 -135.61 -73.73
CA TYR A 50 93.21 -136.10 -74.19
C TYR A 50 93.51 -136.66 -75.62
N SER A 51 94.80 -136.49 -75.98
CA SER A 51 95.65 -137.23 -76.95
C SER A 51 95.68 -136.80 -78.45
N VAL A 52 96.69 -137.16 -79.27
CA VAL A 52 98.16 -136.84 -79.24
C VAL A 52 98.86 -137.43 -80.51
N SER A 53 99.99 -136.83 -80.96
CA SER A 53 100.98 -137.35 -81.98
C SER A 53 100.54 -137.40 -83.47
N THR A 54 101.39 -137.44 -84.52
CA THR A 54 102.83 -137.13 -84.86
C THR A 54 102.95 -137.11 -86.44
N PRO A 55 104.11 -137.25 -87.12
CA PRO A 55 105.28 -136.35 -87.28
C PRO A 55 105.68 -136.05 -88.77
N SER A 56 106.71 -135.22 -89.02
CA SER A 56 107.87 -135.60 -89.89
C SER A 56 109.00 -134.53 -89.95
N ASP A 57 110.25 -134.99 -89.77
CA ASP A 57 111.51 -134.48 -90.35
C ASP A 57 111.90 -132.98 -90.31
N LYS A 58 112.68 -132.59 -89.27
CA LYS A 58 114.17 -132.55 -89.38
C LYS A 58 114.87 -132.22 -88.05
N THR A 59 115.99 -132.91 -87.80
CA THR A 59 116.68 -132.94 -86.51
C THR A 59 117.71 -131.81 -86.34
N ALA A 60 117.51 -130.92 -85.36
CA ALA A 60 118.55 -130.36 -84.46
C ALA A 60 117.99 -129.33 -83.46
N GLU A 61 117.04 -128.49 -83.90
CA GLU A 61 116.66 -127.25 -83.18
C GLU A 61 115.50 -127.44 -82.17
N GLU A 62 114.73 -128.53 -82.28
CA GLU A 62 113.45 -128.70 -81.56
C GLU A 62 113.56 -128.82 -80.02
N ASN A 63 114.71 -129.26 -79.48
CA ASN A 63 114.85 -129.60 -78.07
C ASN A 63 114.68 -128.40 -77.12
N GLU A 64 115.18 -127.22 -77.48
CA GLU A 64 115.12 -126.06 -76.60
C GLU A 64 113.73 -125.38 -76.67
N HIS A 65 113.04 -125.46 -77.82
CA HIS A 65 111.71 -124.86 -78.00
C HIS A 65 110.61 -125.59 -77.19
N LEU A 66 110.75 -126.91 -76.95
CA LEU A 66 109.88 -127.65 -76.03
C LEU A 66 110.04 -127.21 -74.57
N LYS A 67 111.25 -126.83 -74.18
CA LYS A 67 111.63 -126.43 -72.82
C LYS A 67 111.07 -125.06 -72.45
N GLU A 68 111.14 -124.11 -73.39
CA GLU A 68 110.43 -122.82 -73.31
C GLU A 68 108.92 -123.02 -73.14
N LYS A 69 108.32 -123.93 -73.92
CA LYS A 69 106.87 -124.19 -73.90
C LYS A 69 106.40 -124.82 -72.59
N LEU A 70 107.22 -125.64 -71.93
CA LEU A 70 106.94 -126.17 -70.60
C LEU A 70 107.05 -125.07 -69.52
N ASN A 71 108.05 -124.20 -69.60
CA ASN A 71 108.20 -123.06 -68.69
C ASN A 71 107.02 -122.09 -68.81
N ALA A 72 106.58 -121.77 -70.03
CA ALA A 72 105.43 -120.90 -70.28
C ALA A 72 104.13 -121.45 -69.67
N LEU A 73 103.92 -122.78 -69.72
CA LEU A 73 102.78 -123.42 -69.06
C LEU A 73 102.88 -123.38 -67.53
N HIS A 74 104.07 -123.55 -66.95
CA HIS A 74 104.26 -123.39 -65.51
C HIS A 74 104.02 -121.94 -65.05
N GLU A 75 104.51 -120.96 -65.80
CA GLU A 75 104.32 -119.53 -65.53
C GLU A 75 102.84 -119.13 -65.66
N GLN A 76 102.13 -119.62 -66.67
CA GLN A 76 100.69 -119.43 -66.83
C GLN A 76 99.89 -120.05 -65.67
N ASN A 77 100.26 -121.24 -65.19
CA ASN A 77 99.57 -121.92 -64.09
C ASN A 77 99.86 -121.26 -62.72
N ALA A 78 101.08 -120.73 -62.53
CA ALA A 78 101.42 -119.89 -61.39
C ALA A 78 100.63 -118.57 -61.39
N SER A 79 100.48 -117.94 -62.56
CA SER A 79 99.66 -116.74 -62.75
C SER A 79 98.19 -117.00 -62.40
N LEU A 80 97.59 -118.08 -62.94
CA LEU A 80 96.21 -118.49 -62.61
C LEU A 80 96.04 -118.84 -61.12
N THR A 81 97.02 -119.45 -60.48
CA THR A 81 96.99 -119.75 -59.04
C THR A 81 97.00 -118.45 -58.22
N SER A 82 97.84 -117.49 -58.58
CA SER A 82 97.88 -116.16 -57.96
C SER A 82 96.57 -115.39 -58.17
N GLN A 83 96.00 -115.43 -59.37
CA GLN A 83 94.72 -114.82 -59.71
C GLN A 83 93.56 -115.44 -58.90
N ASN A 84 93.54 -116.77 -58.73
CA ASN A 84 92.54 -117.44 -57.90
C ASN A 84 92.66 -117.08 -56.41
N HIS A 85 93.88 -116.93 -55.88
CA HIS A 85 94.08 -116.42 -54.52
C HIS A 85 93.63 -114.96 -54.36
N TYR A 86 93.90 -114.11 -55.34
CA TYR A 86 93.43 -112.72 -55.36
C TYR A 86 91.89 -112.64 -55.40
N LEU A 87 91.25 -113.40 -56.28
CA LEU A 87 89.79 -113.49 -56.38
C LEU A 87 89.17 -114.02 -55.09
N LYS A 88 89.75 -115.07 -54.48
CA LYS A 88 89.30 -115.60 -53.19
C LYS A 88 89.34 -114.53 -52.10
N ASN A 89 90.48 -113.85 -51.91
CA ASN A 89 90.61 -112.81 -50.90
C ASN A 89 89.64 -111.64 -51.15
N THR A 90 89.36 -111.32 -52.42
CA THR A 90 88.38 -110.29 -52.81
C THR A 90 86.96 -110.70 -52.41
N VAL A 91 86.56 -111.95 -52.69
CA VAL A 91 85.26 -112.50 -52.30
C VAL A 91 85.11 -112.62 -50.78
N GLU A 92 86.16 -113.00 -50.05
CA GLU A 92 86.14 -113.04 -48.58
C GLU A 92 86.03 -111.64 -47.98
N THR A 93 86.67 -110.63 -48.59
CA THR A 93 86.54 -109.21 -48.19
C THR A 93 85.12 -108.69 -48.44
N MET A 94 84.58 -108.89 -49.64
CA MET A 94 83.20 -108.49 -49.99
C MET A 94 82.16 -109.15 -49.09
N ASN A 95 82.35 -110.42 -48.70
CA ASN A 95 81.46 -111.10 -47.76
C ASN A 95 81.55 -110.51 -46.35
N PHE A 96 82.74 -110.08 -45.90
CA PHE A 96 82.89 -109.39 -44.61
C PHE A 96 82.22 -108.01 -44.61
N GLU A 97 82.39 -107.22 -45.68
CA GLU A 97 81.70 -105.93 -45.88
C GLU A 97 80.18 -106.10 -46.00
N LEU A 98 79.71 -107.16 -46.67
CA LEU A 98 78.28 -107.50 -46.75
C LEU A 98 77.71 -107.92 -45.39
N LEU A 99 78.46 -108.64 -44.56
CA LEU A 99 78.04 -109.01 -43.21
C LEU A 99 78.03 -107.78 -42.27
N GLN A 100 79.03 -106.90 -42.38
CA GLN A 100 79.10 -105.65 -41.62
C GLN A 100 77.95 -104.71 -42.00
N SER A 101 77.65 -104.55 -43.29
CA SER A 101 76.54 -103.72 -43.77
C SER A 101 75.18 -104.31 -43.39
N LYS A 102 74.95 -105.62 -43.51
CA LYS A 102 73.73 -106.28 -42.98
C LYS A 102 73.55 -106.07 -41.47
N THR A 103 74.62 -106.18 -40.70
CA THR A 103 74.60 -105.92 -39.24
C THR A 103 74.23 -104.46 -38.95
N ARG A 104 74.80 -103.51 -39.72
CA ARG A 104 74.50 -102.07 -39.60
C ARG A 104 73.07 -101.73 -40.02
N ILE A 105 72.54 -102.39 -41.06
CA ILE A 105 71.14 -102.28 -41.49
C ILE A 105 70.22 -102.76 -40.38
N SER A 106 70.44 -103.97 -39.83
CA SER A 106 69.60 -104.51 -38.76
C SER A 106 69.60 -103.64 -37.48
N TYR A 107 70.74 -103.03 -37.14
CA TYR A 107 70.82 -102.03 -36.06
C TYR A 107 69.98 -100.77 -36.37
N LEU A 108 70.06 -100.25 -37.61
CA LEU A 108 69.28 -99.08 -38.03
C LEU A 108 67.79 -99.39 -38.13
N GLU A 109 67.40 -100.58 -38.57
CA GLU A 109 66.01 -101.06 -38.60
C GLU A 109 65.45 -101.19 -37.18
N SER A 110 66.22 -101.76 -36.24
CA SER A 110 65.83 -101.81 -34.83
C SER A 110 65.70 -100.42 -34.21
N THR A 111 66.53 -99.46 -34.62
CA THR A 111 66.49 -98.06 -34.16
C THR A 111 65.30 -97.31 -34.79
N LEU A 112 64.99 -97.58 -36.07
CA LEU A 112 63.83 -97.03 -36.75
C LEU A 112 62.52 -97.57 -36.15
N GLY A 113 62.51 -98.85 -35.76
CA GLY A 113 61.40 -99.51 -35.07
C GLY A 113 61.09 -98.88 -33.70
N THR A 114 62.09 -98.60 -32.88
CA THR A 114 61.88 -97.90 -31.60
C THR A 114 61.42 -96.45 -31.81
N HIS A 115 61.95 -95.75 -32.82
CA HIS A 115 61.44 -94.42 -33.20
C HIS A 115 59.98 -94.47 -33.68
N LEU A 116 59.59 -95.45 -34.50
CA LEU A 116 58.21 -95.66 -34.96
C LEU A 116 57.22 -95.88 -33.82
N VAL A 117 57.62 -96.53 -32.72
CA VAL A 117 56.79 -96.68 -31.51
C VAL A 117 56.73 -95.38 -30.68
N SER A 118 57.73 -94.50 -30.79
CA SER A 118 57.73 -93.18 -30.12
C SER A 118 56.89 -92.12 -30.83
N LEU A 119 56.78 -92.19 -32.16
CA LEU A 119 56.07 -91.19 -32.99
C LEU A 119 54.58 -90.97 -32.61
N PRO A 120 53.77 -92.02 -32.35
CA PRO A 120 52.39 -91.84 -31.86
C PRO A 120 52.32 -91.08 -30.53
N LYS A 121 53.22 -91.40 -29.57
CA LYS A 121 53.28 -90.72 -28.26
C LYS A 121 53.63 -89.24 -28.41
N LEU A 122 54.60 -88.92 -29.27
CA LEU A 122 54.98 -87.54 -29.57
C LEU A 122 53.84 -86.78 -30.25
N LYS A 123 53.11 -87.43 -31.16
CA LYS A 123 51.93 -86.82 -31.81
C LYS A 123 50.78 -86.57 -30.82
N GLU A 124 50.54 -87.49 -29.90
CA GLU A 124 49.57 -87.33 -28.81
C GLU A 124 49.97 -86.21 -27.83
N GLN A 125 51.26 -86.12 -27.48
CA GLN A 125 51.80 -84.99 -26.71
C GLN A 125 51.63 -83.65 -27.42
N ILE A 126 51.86 -83.58 -28.74
CA ILE A 126 51.62 -82.36 -29.53
C ILE A 126 50.14 -81.97 -29.48
N VAL A 127 49.20 -82.91 -29.72
CA VAL A 127 47.76 -82.61 -29.66
C VAL A 127 47.31 -82.17 -28.26
N ASN A 128 47.87 -82.76 -27.20
CA ASN A 128 47.58 -82.35 -25.83
C ASN A 128 48.13 -80.95 -25.51
N LEU A 129 49.32 -80.60 -25.99
CA LEU A 129 49.91 -79.27 -25.86
C LEU A 129 49.16 -78.23 -26.72
N GLU A 130 48.71 -78.57 -27.91
CA GLU A 130 47.84 -77.72 -28.75
C GLU A 130 46.50 -77.44 -28.05
N ALA A 131 45.91 -78.46 -27.43
CA ALA A 131 44.68 -78.31 -26.63
C ALA A 131 44.91 -77.46 -25.37
N GLU A 132 46.04 -77.64 -24.67
CA GLU A 132 46.39 -76.82 -23.50
C GLU A 132 46.65 -75.37 -23.89
N VAL A 133 47.45 -75.10 -24.94
CA VAL A 133 47.69 -73.75 -25.46
C VAL A 133 46.38 -73.09 -25.90
N SER A 134 45.48 -73.83 -26.55
CA SER A 134 44.14 -73.32 -26.93
C SER A 134 43.27 -73.00 -25.70
N ALA A 135 43.36 -73.80 -24.64
CA ALA A 135 42.68 -73.52 -23.37
C ALA A 135 43.27 -72.30 -22.64
N GLN A 136 44.60 -72.17 -22.59
CA GLN A 136 45.29 -71.03 -22.00
C GLN A 136 45.01 -69.73 -22.77
N ASP A 137 45.08 -69.73 -24.10
CA ASP A 137 44.73 -68.60 -24.96
C ASP A 137 43.25 -68.20 -24.82
N LYS A 138 42.34 -69.16 -24.66
CA LYS A 138 40.95 -68.85 -24.31
C LYS A 138 40.84 -68.18 -22.93
N ILE A 139 41.55 -68.68 -21.92
CA ILE A 139 41.54 -68.09 -20.56
C ILE A 139 42.14 -66.68 -20.56
N LEU A 140 43.19 -66.43 -21.36
CA LEU A 140 43.77 -65.11 -21.56
C LEU A 140 42.77 -64.15 -22.21
N ARG A 141 42.12 -64.53 -23.31
CA ARG A 141 41.09 -63.70 -23.95
C ARG A 141 39.89 -63.45 -23.03
N ASP A 142 39.42 -64.47 -22.30
CA ASP A 142 38.41 -64.35 -21.25
C ASP A 142 38.85 -63.43 -20.09
N ALA A 143 40.16 -63.22 -19.87
CA ALA A 143 40.70 -62.31 -18.85
C ALA A 143 40.89 -60.88 -19.39
N GLU A 144 41.33 -60.73 -20.65
CA GLU A 144 41.42 -59.46 -21.36
C GLU A 144 40.04 -58.82 -21.51
N ASP A 145 39.01 -59.57 -21.90
CA ASP A 145 37.63 -59.05 -21.98
C ASP A 145 37.10 -58.60 -20.61
N LYS A 146 37.41 -59.34 -19.53
CA LYS A 146 37.07 -58.93 -18.15
C LYS A 146 37.83 -57.67 -17.74
N LEU A 147 39.10 -57.53 -18.13
CA LEU A 147 39.91 -56.33 -17.88
C LEU A 147 39.36 -55.13 -18.66
N ASN A 148 39.04 -55.29 -19.94
CA ASN A 148 38.43 -54.25 -20.79
C ASN A 148 37.08 -53.80 -20.24
N LEU A 149 36.22 -54.74 -19.82
CA LEU A 149 34.94 -54.44 -19.18
C LEU A 149 35.11 -53.70 -17.85
N SER A 150 36.11 -54.09 -17.04
CA SER A 150 36.47 -53.43 -15.79
C SER A 150 36.97 -52.00 -16.03
N GLN A 151 37.88 -51.79 -16.99
CA GLN A 151 38.38 -50.48 -17.38
C GLN A 151 37.27 -49.55 -17.89
N LYS A 152 36.38 -50.07 -18.76
CA LYS A 152 35.19 -49.32 -19.22
C LYS A 152 34.29 -48.93 -18.05
N THR A 153 33.99 -49.87 -17.15
CA THR A 153 33.19 -49.61 -15.94
C THR A 153 33.86 -48.57 -15.02
N ALA A 154 35.19 -48.60 -14.89
CA ALA A 154 35.95 -47.61 -14.14
C ALA A 154 35.92 -46.22 -14.80
N MET A 155 36.00 -46.14 -16.12
CA MET A 155 35.86 -44.89 -16.88
C MET A 155 34.46 -44.29 -16.74
N GLU A 156 33.41 -45.10 -16.84
CA GLU A 156 32.01 -44.68 -16.63
C GLU A 156 31.78 -44.16 -15.20
N ARG A 157 32.31 -44.85 -14.18
CA ARG A 157 32.30 -44.40 -12.78
C ARG A 157 33.11 -43.11 -12.59
N GLY A 158 34.25 -42.97 -13.25
CA GLY A 158 35.06 -41.74 -13.25
C GLY A 158 34.32 -40.54 -13.83
N ASN A 159 33.66 -40.74 -14.97
CA ASN A 159 32.81 -39.73 -15.62
C ASN A 159 31.63 -39.31 -14.74
N MET A 160 30.97 -40.25 -14.06
CA MET A 160 29.91 -39.95 -13.09
C MET A 160 30.44 -39.18 -11.87
N LEU A 161 31.61 -39.56 -11.33
CA LEU A 161 32.26 -38.82 -10.26
C LEU A 161 32.67 -37.40 -10.70
N GLN A 162 33.06 -37.20 -11.96
CA GLN A 162 33.37 -35.88 -12.50
C GLN A 162 32.11 -35.01 -12.65
N ARG A 163 30.96 -35.59 -13.05
CA ARG A 163 29.65 -34.92 -13.04
C ARG A 163 29.27 -34.49 -11.63
N TYR A 164 29.20 -35.41 -10.66
CA TYR A 164 28.90 -35.08 -9.26
C TYR A 164 29.87 -34.04 -8.66
N LYS A 165 31.16 -34.07 -9.02
CA LYS A 165 32.14 -33.03 -8.64
C LYS A 165 31.91 -31.67 -9.31
N LYS A 166 31.20 -31.59 -10.44
CA LYS A 166 30.74 -30.34 -11.06
C LYS A 166 29.43 -29.89 -10.39
N ASP A 167 28.48 -30.79 -10.24
CA ASP A 167 27.14 -30.49 -9.71
C ASP A 167 27.21 -30.02 -8.25
N TYR A 168 28.07 -30.62 -7.43
CA TYR A 168 28.40 -30.14 -6.07
C TYR A 168 29.03 -28.74 -6.05
N ARG A 169 29.83 -28.38 -7.07
CA ARG A 169 30.39 -27.01 -7.20
C ARG A 169 29.30 -26.02 -7.59
N ASN A 170 28.40 -26.38 -8.51
CA ASN A 170 27.25 -25.56 -8.89
C ASN A 170 26.33 -25.31 -7.68
N LEU A 171 25.90 -26.37 -7.00
CA LEU A 171 25.04 -26.29 -5.81
C LEU A 171 25.66 -25.45 -4.69
N LYS A 172 26.99 -25.54 -4.50
CA LYS A 172 27.71 -24.68 -3.55
C LYS A 172 27.69 -23.20 -3.95
N MET A 173 27.78 -22.89 -5.25
CA MET A 173 27.68 -21.52 -5.75
C MET A 173 26.25 -20.97 -5.66
N GLU A 174 25.25 -21.80 -5.98
CA GLU A 174 23.82 -21.50 -5.84
C GLU A 174 23.46 -21.18 -4.38
N LEU A 175 23.88 -22.02 -3.43
CA LEU A 175 23.69 -21.79 -1.99
C LEU A 175 24.36 -20.49 -1.51
N ILE A 176 25.54 -20.16 -2.06
CA ILE A 176 26.24 -18.90 -1.76
C ILE A 176 25.46 -17.68 -2.31
N GLU A 177 24.91 -17.75 -3.52
CA GLU A 177 24.14 -16.63 -4.07
C GLU A 177 22.75 -16.50 -3.43
N GLN A 178 22.07 -17.61 -3.13
CA GLN A 178 20.85 -17.59 -2.31
C GLN A 178 21.12 -16.96 -0.93
N SER A 179 22.25 -17.27 -0.28
CA SER A 179 22.64 -16.63 0.99
C SER A 179 22.85 -15.12 0.84
N LYS A 180 23.44 -14.66 -0.27
CA LYS A 180 23.55 -13.21 -0.56
C LYS A 180 22.18 -12.58 -0.85
N GLN A 181 21.32 -13.24 -1.64
CA GLN A 181 19.97 -12.75 -1.94
C GLN A 181 19.13 -12.64 -0.68
N GLY A 182 19.16 -13.64 0.21
CA GLY A 182 18.51 -13.59 1.52
C GLY A 182 19.00 -12.40 2.37
N LYS A 183 20.32 -12.15 2.42
CA LYS A 183 20.87 -10.97 3.12
C LYS A 183 20.45 -9.63 2.50
N ARG A 184 20.38 -9.52 1.17
CA ARG A 184 19.86 -8.30 0.49
C ARG A 184 18.39 -8.07 0.84
N ALA A 185 17.56 -9.11 0.78
CA ALA A 185 16.14 -9.03 1.14
C ALA A 185 15.94 -8.73 2.63
N GLU A 186 16.76 -9.27 3.51
CA GLU A 186 16.76 -8.95 4.95
C GLU A 186 17.16 -7.49 5.22
N GLN A 187 18.18 -6.98 4.52
CA GLN A 187 18.57 -5.56 4.59
C GLN A 187 17.42 -4.65 4.13
N GLN A 188 16.82 -4.93 2.97
CA GLN A 188 15.64 -4.21 2.46
C GLN A 188 14.46 -4.28 3.42
N ARG A 189 14.20 -5.43 4.06
CA ARG A 189 13.15 -5.57 5.08
C ARG A 189 13.46 -4.74 6.34
N ASN A 190 14.71 -4.67 6.77
CA ASN A 190 15.11 -3.87 7.93
C ASN A 190 15.08 -2.36 7.63
N GLU A 191 15.45 -1.95 6.42
CA GLU A 191 15.34 -0.56 5.95
C GLU A 191 13.87 -0.13 5.82
N ALA A 192 13.02 -0.97 5.22
CA ALA A 192 11.58 -0.75 5.19
C ALA A 192 10.95 -0.68 6.60
N LEU A 193 11.41 -1.52 7.53
CA LEU A 193 10.97 -1.47 8.94
C LEU A 193 11.36 -0.14 9.60
N LEU A 194 12.61 0.31 9.43
CA LEU A 194 13.10 1.59 9.94
C LEU A 194 12.30 2.76 9.38
N ASN A 195 12.02 2.76 8.07
CA ASN A 195 11.20 3.77 7.41
C ASN A 195 9.75 3.77 7.95
N VAL A 196 9.17 2.60 8.24
CA VAL A 196 7.85 2.48 8.88
C VAL A 196 7.88 2.97 10.34
N GLU A 197 8.95 2.72 11.09
CA GLU A 197 9.13 3.27 12.44
C GLU A 197 9.27 4.80 12.43
N GLU A 198 10.03 5.36 11.49
CA GLU A 198 10.17 6.81 11.31
C GLU A 198 8.86 7.47 10.90
N LEU A 199 8.13 6.86 9.96
CA LEU A 199 6.79 7.32 9.56
C LEU A 199 5.81 7.25 10.74
N THR A 200 5.85 6.18 11.53
CA THR A 200 5.05 6.02 12.76
C THR A 200 5.41 7.08 13.80
N ARG A 201 6.69 7.39 13.97
CA ARG A 201 7.22 8.43 14.86
C ARG A 201 6.82 9.84 14.39
N ALA A 202 6.74 10.07 13.08
CA ALA A 202 6.21 11.30 12.48
C ALA A 202 4.69 11.42 12.67
N PHE A 203 3.92 10.35 12.43
CA PHE A 203 2.47 10.31 12.70
C PHE A 203 2.16 10.53 14.19
N LYS A 204 2.97 9.98 15.11
CA LYS A 204 2.82 10.23 16.55
C LYS A 204 3.00 11.71 16.88
N LYS A 205 4.08 12.35 16.39
CA LYS A 205 4.30 13.81 16.54
C LYS A 205 3.18 14.65 15.92
N TYR A 206 2.65 14.24 14.77
CA TYR A 206 1.54 14.92 14.12
C TYR A 206 0.23 14.80 14.93
N LYS A 207 -0.05 13.62 15.47
CA LYS A 207 -1.19 13.39 16.38
C LYS A 207 -1.05 14.19 17.67
N GLU A 208 0.14 14.20 18.29
CA GLU A 208 0.47 15.00 19.47
C GLU A 208 0.25 16.50 19.21
N LYS A 209 0.70 17.01 18.06
CA LYS A 209 0.45 18.41 17.65
C LYS A 209 -1.03 18.69 17.41
N ILE A 210 -1.78 17.78 16.81
CA ILE A 210 -3.24 17.91 16.65
C ILE A 210 -3.92 17.99 18.02
N THR A 211 -3.59 17.09 18.97
CA THR A 211 -4.16 17.13 20.32
C THR A 211 -3.80 18.42 21.04
N GLU A 212 -2.57 18.91 20.94
CA GLU A 212 -2.17 20.21 21.52
C GLU A 212 -2.97 21.38 20.91
N THR A 213 -3.19 21.39 19.59
CA THR A 213 -4.04 22.42 18.96
C THR A 213 -5.52 22.29 19.35
N LEU A 214 -6.03 21.06 19.52
CA LEU A 214 -7.41 20.82 19.94
C LEU A 214 -7.64 21.22 21.40
N GLU A 215 -6.66 21.02 22.28
CA GLU A 215 -6.69 21.49 23.67
C GLU A 215 -6.63 23.01 23.75
N LYS A 216 -5.82 23.67 22.90
CA LYS A 216 -5.82 25.14 22.79
C LYS A 216 -7.16 25.67 22.28
N VAL A 217 -7.74 25.08 21.23
CA VAL A 217 -9.06 25.46 20.71
C VAL A 217 -10.14 25.26 21.78
N LYS A 218 -10.11 24.18 22.57
CA LYS A 218 -11.04 23.97 23.70
C LYS A 218 -10.84 24.99 24.84
N ALA A 219 -9.60 25.39 25.13
CA ALA A 219 -9.34 26.45 26.10
C ALA A 219 -9.85 27.81 25.59
N GLU A 220 -9.67 28.12 24.31
CA GLU A 220 -10.21 29.31 23.65
C GLU A 220 -11.75 29.29 23.60
N GLU A 221 -12.36 28.14 23.31
CA GLU A 221 -13.81 27.91 23.37
C GLU A 221 -14.37 28.19 24.77
N VAL A 222 -13.73 27.68 25.83
CA VAL A 222 -14.11 27.98 27.22
C VAL A 222 -13.93 29.46 27.54
N ILE A 223 -12.87 30.12 27.06
CA ILE A 223 -12.68 31.57 27.23
C ILE A 223 -13.76 32.37 26.47
N LEU A 224 -14.12 31.98 25.25
CA LEU A 224 -15.16 32.61 24.45
C LEU A 224 -16.55 32.39 25.05
N GLY A 225 -16.86 31.20 25.55
CA GLY A 225 -18.09 30.91 26.30
C GLY A 225 -18.23 31.77 27.55
N ASN A 226 -17.15 31.93 28.33
CA ASN A 226 -17.15 32.85 29.48
C ASN A 226 -17.32 34.33 29.07
N ARG A 227 -16.76 34.76 27.93
CA ARG A 227 -17.01 36.11 27.37
C ARG A 227 -18.46 36.27 26.92
N LEU A 228 -19.03 35.27 26.25
CA LEU A 228 -20.43 35.26 25.80
C LEU A 228 -21.38 35.38 26.99
N ILE A 229 -21.20 34.55 28.02
CA ILE A 229 -21.96 34.59 29.28
C ILE A 229 -21.86 35.96 29.96
N ASN A 230 -20.72 36.64 29.89
CA ASN A 230 -20.57 37.99 30.45
C ASN A 230 -21.26 39.06 29.58
N CYS A 231 -21.14 39.00 28.25
CA CYS A 231 -21.92 39.85 27.34
C CYS A 231 -23.43 39.65 27.51
N GLU A 232 -23.87 38.42 27.79
CA GLU A 232 -25.27 38.07 28.01
C GLU A 232 -25.80 38.64 29.34
N LYS A 233 -25.02 38.54 30.43
CA LYS A 233 -25.30 39.23 31.70
C LYS A 233 -25.30 40.76 31.58
N ASP A 234 -24.40 41.33 30.76
CA ASP A 234 -24.35 42.78 30.55
C ASP A 234 -25.52 43.25 29.67
N LYS A 235 -25.96 42.43 28.71
CA LYS A 235 -27.21 42.60 27.96
C LYS A 235 -28.44 42.51 28.87
N GLU A 236 -28.48 41.57 29.82
CA GLU A 236 -29.54 41.52 30.85
C GLU A 236 -29.59 42.81 31.67
N LYS A 237 -28.47 43.26 32.25
CA LYS A 237 -28.39 44.54 32.99
C LYS A 237 -28.81 45.75 32.14
N LEU A 238 -28.51 45.73 30.84
CA LEU A 238 -28.93 46.79 29.93
C LEU A 238 -30.43 46.73 29.66
N ASN A 239 -30.99 45.52 29.48
CA ASN A 239 -32.42 45.28 29.34
C ASN A 239 -33.20 45.65 30.62
N GLU A 240 -32.68 45.35 31.81
CA GLU A 240 -33.23 45.80 33.09
C GLU A 240 -33.33 47.33 33.15
N LYS A 241 -32.29 48.06 32.71
CA LYS A 241 -32.33 49.52 32.59
C LYS A 241 -33.31 50.01 31.53
N CYS A 242 -33.42 49.34 30.38
CA CYS A 242 -34.44 49.66 29.38
C CYS A 242 -35.86 49.42 29.91
N VAL A 243 -36.06 48.43 30.78
CA VAL A 243 -37.33 48.15 31.46
C VAL A 243 -37.60 49.16 32.59
N SER A 244 -36.59 49.64 33.32
CA SER A 244 -36.77 50.73 34.29
C SER A 244 -37.13 52.03 33.57
N TYR A 245 -36.34 52.44 32.57
CA TYR A 245 -36.63 53.65 31.79
C TYR A 245 -37.97 53.60 31.07
N ARG A 246 -38.45 52.42 30.66
CA ARG A 246 -39.81 52.27 30.13
C ARG A 246 -40.84 52.55 31.22
N LYS A 247 -40.73 51.96 32.41
CA LYS A 247 -41.62 52.25 33.55
C LYS A 247 -41.59 53.72 33.95
N ASP A 248 -40.41 54.33 33.98
CA ASP A 248 -40.24 55.76 34.30
C ASP A 248 -40.96 56.63 33.25
N LEU A 249 -40.91 56.24 31.97
CA LEU A 249 -41.62 56.89 30.86
C LEU A 249 -43.13 56.63 30.92
N ASP A 250 -43.58 55.40 31.19
CA ASP A 250 -44.99 55.03 31.39
C ASP A 250 -45.61 55.89 32.53
N ILE A 251 -44.87 56.07 33.63
CA ILE A 251 -45.25 56.93 34.77
C ILE A 251 -45.32 58.40 34.34
N LEU A 252 -44.36 58.88 33.55
CA LEU A 252 -44.33 60.27 33.08
C LEU A 252 -45.46 60.55 32.06
N GLU A 253 -45.81 59.58 31.21
CA GLU A 253 -46.97 59.66 30.31
C GLU A 253 -48.29 59.61 31.08
N GLU A 254 -48.39 58.84 32.15
CA GLU A 254 -49.55 58.85 33.04
C GLU A 254 -49.71 60.20 33.77
N GLN A 255 -48.61 60.77 34.28
CA GLN A 255 -48.61 62.13 34.85
C GLN A 255 -48.99 63.19 33.81
N LEU A 256 -48.49 63.08 32.57
CA LEU A 256 -48.90 63.96 31.46
C LEU A 256 -50.37 63.77 31.06
N ARG A 257 -50.95 62.58 31.24
CA ARG A 257 -52.37 62.31 31.00
C ARG A 257 -53.22 62.96 32.09
N GLN A 258 -52.87 62.76 33.35
CA GLN A 258 -53.52 63.39 34.51
C GLN A 258 -53.47 64.92 34.39
N LEU A 259 -52.30 65.50 34.11
CA LEU A 259 -52.17 66.95 33.87
C LEU A 259 -52.99 67.45 32.67
N LYS A 260 -53.15 66.68 31.60
CA LYS A 260 -54.05 67.04 30.48
C LYS A 260 -55.52 66.98 30.88
N GLU A 261 -55.91 66.02 31.71
CA GLU A 261 -57.28 65.83 32.17
C GLU A 261 -57.66 66.91 33.20
N GLU A 262 -56.75 67.29 34.09
CA GLU A 262 -56.85 68.48 34.95
C GLU A 262 -56.89 69.80 34.15
N ASN A 263 -56.09 69.92 33.08
CA ASN A 263 -56.18 71.07 32.16
C ASN A 263 -57.51 71.08 31.38
N HIS A 264 -58.13 69.92 31.13
CA HIS A 264 -59.47 69.87 30.56
C HIS A 264 -60.55 70.22 31.58
N SER A 265 -60.51 69.71 32.82
CA SER A 265 -61.50 70.07 33.84
C SER A 265 -61.44 71.56 34.21
N THR A 266 -60.24 72.13 34.38
CA THR A 266 -60.08 73.57 34.63
C THR A 266 -60.49 74.44 33.44
N ASN A 267 -60.29 73.98 32.20
CA ASN A 267 -60.78 74.67 31.00
C ASN A 267 -62.32 74.58 30.86
N GLU A 268 -62.93 73.44 31.20
CA GLU A 268 -64.39 73.33 31.35
C GLU A 268 -64.92 74.30 32.42
N GLU A 269 -64.29 74.36 33.61
CA GLU A 269 -64.64 75.31 34.65
C GLU A 269 -64.52 76.76 34.17
N ILE A 270 -63.42 77.12 33.50
CA ILE A 270 -63.21 78.45 32.88
C ILE A 270 -64.34 78.76 31.89
N LYS A 271 -64.72 77.84 30.99
CA LYS A 271 -65.88 78.05 30.09
C LYS A 271 -67.18 78.28 30.86
N THR A 272 -67.44 77.55 31.95
CA THR A 272 -68.64 77.81 32.76
C THR A 272 -68.60 79.16 33.47
N LEU A 273 -67.40 79.65 33.82
CA LEU A 273 -67.19 80.99 34.38
C LEU A 273 -67.32 82.07 33.30
N GLU A 274 -66.88 81.83 32.06
CA GLU A 274 -67.09 82.73 30.91
C GLU A 274 -68.58 82.83 30.54
N VAL A 275 -69.32 81.71 30.58
CA VAL A 275 -70.78 81.71 30.40
C VAL A 275 -71.47 82.51 31.52
N LYS A 276 -71.09 82.31 32.79
CA LYS A 276 -71.60 83.12 33.91
C LYS A 276 -71.21 84.60 33.79
N ASN A 277 -70.00 84.90 33.31
CA ASN A 277 -69.52 86.27 33.14
C ASN A 277 -70.25 86.99 31.99
N THR A 278 -70.51 86.30 30.87
CA THR A 278 -71.34 86.84 29.78
C THR A 278 -72.81 86.97 30.18
N GLU A 279 -73.34 86.05 30.99
CA GLU A 279 -74.66 86.20 31.62
C GLU A 279 -74.72 87.43 32.54
N ILE A 280 -73.74 87.60 33.44
CA ILE A 280 -73.60 88.78 34.32
C ILE A 280 -73.52 90.06 33.49
N VAL A 281 -72.67 90.12 32.45
CA VAL A 281 -72.58 91.26 31.53
C VAL A 281 -73.92 91.52 30.81
N SER A 282 -74.71 90.49 30.49
CA SER A 282 -76.06 90.65 29.94
C SER A 282 -77.07 91.20 30.97
N THR A 283 -76.89 90.91 32.26
CA THR A 283 -77.71 91.50 33.33
C THR A 283 -77.29 92.95 33.60
N LEU A 284 -75.98 93.23 33.60
CA LEU A 284 -75.39 94.55 33.80
C LEU A 284 -75.79 95.51 32.68
N THR A 285 -75.59 95.13 31.41
CA THR A 285 -76.01 95.96 30.27
C THR A 285 -77.52 96.19 30.21
N ARG A 286 -78.32 95.25 30.72
CA ARG A 286 -79.77 95.41 30.90
C ARG A 286 -80.11 96.35 32.07
N SER A 287 -79.36 96.34 33.17
CA SER A 287 -79.49 97.36 34.22
C SER A 287 -79.02 98.74 33.77
N ASP A 288 -77.93 98.84 33.00
CA ASP A 288 -77.43 100.11 32.44
C ASP A 288 -78.44 100.71 31.46
N GLN A 289 -79.14 99.86 30.70
CA GLN A 289 -80.25 100.29 29.85
C GLN A 289 -81.43 100.83 30.69
N ARG A 290 -81.79 100.15 31.79
CA ARG A 290 -82.84 100.65 32.68
C ARG A 290 -82.42 101.90 33.46
N ILE A 291 -81.12 102.07 33.75
CA ILE A 291 -80.55 103.29 34.33
C ILE A 291 -80.69 104.44 33.34
N ARG A 292 -80.30 104.27 32.06
CA ARG A 292 -80.49 105.30 31.02
C ARG A 292 -81.96 105.71 30.83
N GLU A 293 -82.89 104.75 30.90
CA GLU A 293 -84.33 105.03 30.88
C GLU A 293 -84.76 105.88 32.09
N LEU A 294 -84.31 105.51 33.30
CA LEU A 294 -84.60 106.26 34.52
C LEU A 294 -83.93 107.64 34.56
N GLU A 295 -82.71 107.79 34.01
CA GLU A 295 -82.02 109.06 33.84
C GLU A 295 -82.80 109.99 32.90
N SER A 296 -83.32 109.46 31.78
CA SER A 296 -84.21 110.22 30.88
C SER A 296 -85.52 110.61 31.56
N GLU A 297 -86.17 109.70 32.30
CA GLU A 297 -87.36 110.00 33.11
C GLU A 297 -87.10 111.05 34.21
N LEU A 298 -85.86 111.19 34.68
CA LEU A 298 -85.44 112.15 35.70
C LEU A 298 -85.15 113.51 35.05
N GLN A 299 -84.49 113.51 33.89
CA GLN A 299 -84.21 114.71 33.11
C GLN A 299 -85.50 115.39 32.59
N GLU A 300 -86.50 114.63 32.13
CA GLU A 300 -87.83 115.16 31.80
C GLU A 300 -88.51 115.81 33.02
N LYS A 301 -88.39 115.17 34.20
CA LYS A 301 -88.93 115.72 35.45
C LYS A 301 -88.17 116.96 35.92
N GLU A 302 -86.87 117.05 35.67
CA GLU A 302 -86.05 118.23 35.99
C GLU A 302 -86.40 119.42 35.09
N ILE A 303 -86.63 119.20 33.79
CA ILE A 303 -87.16 120.22 32.86
C ILE A 303 -88.52 120.72 33.35
N ALA A 304 -89.46 119.82 33.67
CA ALA A 304 -90.77 120.20 34.21
C ALA A 304 -90.68 120.94 35.57
N LEU A 305 -89.63 120.69 36.36
CA LEU A 305 -89.35 121.42 37.61
C LEU A 305 -88.78 122.81 37.32
N GLN A 306 -87.94 122.97 36.29
CA GLN A 306 -87.49 124.28 35.81
C GLN A 306 -88.66 125.12 35.27
N GLU A 307 -89.53 124.57 34.42
CA GLU A 307 -90.76 125.24 33.95
C GLU A 307 -91.64 125.68 35.13
N LYS A 308 -91.84 124.78 36.11
CA LYS A 308 -92.58 125.10 37.34
C LYS A 308 -91.92 126.22 38.15
N ASN A 309 -90.58 126.28 38.20
CA ASN A 309 -89.86 127.36 38.88
C ASN A 309 -90.01 128.69 38.14
N VAL A 310 -89.99 128.69 36.80
CA VAL A 310 -90.28 129.89 35.97
C VAL A 310 -91.70 130.42 36.25
N LEU A 311 -92.69 129.53 36.25
CA LEU A 311 -94.08 129.87 36.60
C LEU A 311 -94.22 130.39 38.04
N ILE A 312 -93.38 129.91 38.99
CA ILE A 312 -93.34 130.43 40.36
C ILE A 312 -92.77 131.86 40.38
N SER A 313 -91.70 132.16 39.62
CA SER A 313 -91.17 133.53 39.50
C SER A 313 -92.19 134.50 38.90
N GLU A 314 -92.83 134.16 37.78
CA GLU A 314 -93.93 134.99 37.21
C GLU A 314 -95.05 135.20 38.23
N ASN A 315 -95.43 134.17 38.98
CA ASN A 315 -96.46 134.30 40.01
C ASN A 315 -96.02 135.19 41.19
N THR A 316 -94.72 135.26 41.51
CA THR A 316 -94.21 136.24 42.49
C THR A 316 -94.19 137.67 41.94
N GLU A 317 -93.85 137.87 40.67
CA GLU A 317 -93.87 139.19 40.02
C GLU A 317 -95.31 139.72 39.86
N LEU A 318 -96.25 138.87 39.44
CA LEU A 318 -97.68 139.21 39.39
C LEU A 318 -98.23 139.58 40.77
N ARG A 319 -97.80 138.90 41.84
CA ARG A 319 -98.15 139.29 43.22
C ARG A 319 -97.53 140.62 43.63
N ALA A 320 -96.28 140.89 43.24
CA ALA A 320 -95.61 142.17 43.51
C ALA A 320 -96.32 143.33 42.78
N LEU A 321 -96.67 143.16 41.51
CA LEU A 321 -97.43 144.12 40.71
C LEU A 321 -98.82 144.38 41.31
N THR A 322 -99.51 143.31 41.75
CA THR A 322 -100.81 143.41 42.44
C THR A 322 -100.70 144.12 43.80
N ALA A 323 -99.59 143.93 44.53
CA ALA A 323 -99.33 144.63 45.78
C ALA A 323 -99.03 146.12 45.55
N GLN A 324 -98.28 146.46 44.50
CA GLN A 324 -98.02 147.85 44.10
C GLN A 324 -99.32 148.57 43.72
N GLN A 325 -100.17 147.96 42.89
CA GLN A 325 -101.50 148.50 42.55
C GLN A 325 -102.39 148.67 43.79
N ARG A 326 -102.38 147.72 44.73
CA ARG A 326 -103.10 147.85 46.01
C ARG A 326 -102.57 148.98 46.90
N ASN A 327 -101.28 149.28 46.87
CA ASN A 327 -100.73 150.41 47.64
C ASN A 327 -101.10 151.77 47.01
N CYS A 328 -101.11 151.88 45.68
CA CYS A 328 -101.65 153.08 45.00
C CYS A 328 -103.14 153.28 45.32
N LEU A 329 -103.96 152.21 45.27
CA LEU A 329 -105.38 152.28 45.64
C LEU A 329 -105.62 152.67 47.11
N LYS A 330 -104.73 152.29 48.03
CA LYS A 330 -104.81 152.72 49.44
C LYS A 330 -104.55 154.22 49.62
N LEU A 331 -103.55 154.77 48.93
CA LEU A 331 -103.25 156.21 48.99
C LEU A 331 -104.46 157.03 48.49
N CYS A 332 -105.03 156.67 47.33
CA CYS A 332 -106.23 157.33 46.82
C CYS A 332 -107.50 157.08 47.66
N HIS A 333 -107.54 156.07 48.54
CA HIS A 333 -108.64 155.93 49.50
C HIS A 333 -108.46 156.84 50.73
N GLN A 334 -107.22 157.05 51.20
CA GLN A 334 -106.96 157.95 52.33
C GLN A 334 -107.32 159.40 51.97
N GLU A 335 -106.85 159.91 50.83
CA GLU A 335 -107.18 161.27 50.37
C GLU A 335 -108.70 161.49 50.17
N ILE A 336 -109.47 160.42 49.88
CA ILE A 336 -110.93 160.47 49.73
C ILE A 336 -111.65 160.49 51.08
N GLU A 337 -111.17 159.77 52.10
CA GLU A 337 -111.75 159.84 53.46
C GLU A 337 -111.37 161.14 54.16
N ASP A 338 -110.13 161.60 54.03
CA ASP A 338 -109.69 162.91 54.53
C ASP A 338 -110.56 164.05 53.94
N SER A 339 -110.93 163.94 52.65
CA SER A 339 -111.86 164.86 51.97
C SER A 339 -113.33 164.70 52.36
N ARG A 340 -113.72 163.58 52.99
CA ARG A 340 -115.10 163.30 53.45
C ARG A 340 -115.37 163.85 54.84
N GLU A 341 -114.38 163.80 55.74
CA GLU A 341 -114.56 164.33 57.10
C GLU A 341 -114.72 165.86 57.12
N GLU A 342 -114.04 166.61 56.24
CA GLU A 342 -114.30 168.05 56.08
C GLU A 342 -115.70 168.34 55.49
N LEU A 343 -116.16 167.52 54.54
CA LEU A 343 -117.50 167.64 53.95
C LEU A 343 -118.61 167.38 54.99
N HIS A 344 -118.45 166.36 55.83
CA HIS A 344 -119.40 166.00 56.89
C HIS A 344 -119.64 167.14 57.90
N ILE A 345 -118.60 167.94 58.20
CA ILE A 345 -118.71 169.11 59.09
C ILE A 345 -119.60 170.20 58.44
N LEU A 346 -119.45 170.44 57.13
CA LEU A 346 -120.20 171.48 56.41
C LEU A 346 -121.65 171.05 56.12
N GLU A 347 -121.87 169.78 55.78
CA GLU A 347 -123.19 169.21 55.46
C GLU A 347 -124.10 169.11 56.72
N THR A 348 -123.50 168.97 57.90
CA THR A 348 -124.21 168.98 59.20
C THR A 348 -124.87 170.32 59.50
N ILE A 349 -124.24 171.46 59.16
CA ILE A 349 -124.78 172.81 59.44
C ILE A 349 -125.87 173.20 58.43
N ILE A 350 -125.73 172.79 57.17
CA ILE A 350 -126.67 173.15 56.08
C ILE A 350 -128.03 172.44 56.24
N SER A 351 -128.08 171.34 57.00
CA SER A 351 -129.30 170.55 57.22
C SER A 351 -130.37 171.22 58.11
N GLN A 352 -130.18 172.47 58.58
CA GLN A 352 -131.16 173.20 59.41
C GLN A 352 -131.39 174.69 59.01
N LEU A 353 -132.32 174.90 58.07
CA LEU A 353 -133.30 176.01 58.05
C LEU A 353 -132.80 177.48 58.20
N SER A 354 -132.57 178.20 57.09
CA SER A 354 -133.27 179.48 56.75
C SER A 354 -132.64 180.34 55.62
N LEU A 355 -133.53 180.96 54.81
CA LEU A 355 -133.37 182.23 54.04
C LEU A 355 -132.43 182.36 52.81
N SER A 356 -133.03 182.91 51.73
CA SER A 356 -132.51 183.84 50.70
C SER A 356 -131.41 183.45 49.67
N THR A 357 -131.81 183.39 48.37
CA THR A 357 -131.19 184.00 47.14
C THR A 357 -129.71 183.73 46.73
N PRO A 358 -129.29 183.99 45.46
CA PRO A 358 -129.97 183.93 44.14
C PRO A 358 -129.11 183.13 43.10
N GLU A 359 -128.96 183.63 41.87
CA GLU A 359 -128.14 183.10 40.76
C GLU A 359 -126.61 183.24 41.00
N GLU A 360 -125.74 182.49 40.29
CA GLU A 360 -125.03 182.93 39.05
C GLU A 360 -123.76 182.09 38.67
N PHE A 361 -123.29 182.27 37.42
CA PHE A 361 -121.96 181.97 36.83
C PHE A 361 -121.46 180.53 36.55
N LYS A 362 -120.38 180.50 35.74
CA LYS A 362 -119.84 179.36 34.95
C LYS A 362 -118.31 179.27 35.11
N TRP A 363 -117.69 178.13 34.77
CA TRP A 363 -116.55 178.05 33.81
C TRP A 363 -116.30 176.61 33.34
N HIS A 364 -115.55 176.46 32.23
CA HIS A 364 -115.08 175.18 31.66
C HIS A 364 -113.59 174.92 32.08
N HIS A 365 -112.79 173.92 31.66
CA HIS A 365 -112.74 173.17 30.39
C HIS A 365 -111.66 172.03 30.40
N LEU A 366 -111.86 170.93 29.63
CA LEU A 366 -110.82 170.09 28.97
C LEU A 366 -109.82 169.26 29.88
N LYS A 367 -109.18 168.13 29.50
CA LYS A 367 -108.92 167.45 28.19
C LYS A 367 -108.34 165.99 28.31
N HIS A 368 -108.83 165.02 27.49
CA HIS A 368 -108.24 163.69 27.11
C HIS A 368 -107.80 162.66 28.20
N GLN A 369 -107.43 161.38 27.91
CA GLN A 369 -107.96 160.28 27.05
C GLN A 369 -107.08 158.99 27.24
N LEU A 370 -107.57 157.79 26.87
CA LEU A 370 -106.95 156.44 27.01
C LEU A 370 -106.94 155.90 28.46
N SER A 371 -106.92 154.59 28.76
CA SER A 371 -106.80 153.33 27.97
C SER A 371 -108.00 152.39 28.27
N SER A 372 -108.15 151.12 27.84
CA SER A 372 -107.38 150.11 27.08
C SER A 372 -108.41 149.13 26.43
N SER A 373 -108.30 148.53 25.23
CA SER A 373 -107.22 148.28 24.25
C SER A 373 -106.17 147.22 24.65
N SER A 374 -105.73 146.28 23.80
CA SER A 374 -106.28 145.63 22.58
C SER A 374 -105.38 144.44 22.23
N THR A 375 -105.83 143.51 21.39
CA THR A 375 -105.01 142.39 20.88
C THR A 375 -103.88 142.85 19.95
N LYS A 376 -102.61 142.53 20.28
CA LYS A 376 -101.58 142.01 19.34
C LYS A 376 -100.25 141.72 20.03
N GLU A 377 -99.61 140.62 19.65
CA GLU A 377 -98.21 140.32 19.94
C GLU A 377 -97.28 141.05 18.95
N ALA A 378 -96.14 141.59 19.42
CA ALA A 378 -94.99 141.96 18.58
C ALA A 378 -93.76 142.37 19.41
N LEU A 379 -92.60 141.74 19.12
CA LEU A 379 -91.23 142.32 19.21
C LEU A 379 -90.69 142.68 20.63
N SER A 380 -89.37 142.77 20.89
CA SER A 380 -88.11 142.34 20.21
C SER A 380 -86.93 142.67 21.12
N ASP A 381 -85.80 141.97 21.17
CA ASP A 381 -85.34 140.69 20.58
C ASP A 381 -84.20 140.15 21.49
N ILE A 382 -83.79 138.89 21.32
CA ILE A 382 -82.37 138.53 21.07
C ILE A 382 -82.35 137.11 20.45
N LYS A 383 -82.23 137.06 19.12
CA LYS A 383 -81.35 136.16 18.34
C LYS A 383 -81.54 134.62 18.46
N LEU A 384 -81.76 133.85 17.39
CA LEU A 384 -82.03 134.10 15.96
C LEU A 384 -82.65 132.79 15.39
N ALA A 385 -83.62 132.85 14.46
CA ALA A 385 -84.47 131.69 14.11
C ALA A 385 -84.20 131.06 12.72
N VAL A 386 -84.61 129.80 12.56
CA VAL A 386 -84.74 129.05 11.28
C VAL A 386 -86.05 128.24 11.33
N LYS A 387 -86.76 128.09 10.20
CA LYS A 387 -88.06 127.38 10.12
C LYS A 387 -88.21 126.59 8.81
N GLU A 388 -88.74 125.36 8.92
CA GLU A 388 -89.87 124.81 8.12
C GLU A 388 -89.83 124.75 6.57
N ALA A 389 -90.02 123.55 6.01
CA ALA A 389 -90.97 123.23 4.91
C ALA A 389 -90.94 121.72 4.52
N GLU A 390 -92.05 121.18 4.00
CA GLU A 390 -92.16 119.80 3.47
C GLU A 390 -92.26 119.75 1.93
N ALA A 391 -91.65 118.74 1.28
CA ALA A 391 -92.08 118.19 -0.03
C ALA A 391 -91.36 116.84 -0.35
N ARG A 392 -91.87 116.09 -1.34
CA ARG A 392 -91.37 114.76 -1.78
C ARG A 392 -90.56 114.81 -3.08
N LYS A 393 -89.45 114.02 -3.15
CA LYS A 393 -88.88 113.18 -4.26
C LYS A 393 -88.91 113.67 -5.74
N PRO A 394 -88.01 113.18 -6.65
CA PRO A 394 -86.77 112.38 -6.47
C PRO A 394 -85.54 112.73 -7.40
N CYS A 395 -84.39 112.11 -7.09
CA CYS A 395 -83.32 111.61 -8.01
C CYS A 395 -82.44 112.53 -8.91
N ALA A 396 -81.16 112.10 -9.00
CA ALA A 396 -80.19 112.17 -10.12
C ALA A 396 -79.27 113.40 -10.34
N ASN A 397 -78.05 113.29 -9.80
CA ASN A 397 -76.72 113.56 -10.40
C ASN A 397 -76.24 114.98 -10.83
N MET A 398 -74.92 115.16 -10.68
CA MET A 398 -73.98 116.04 -11.42
C MET A 398 -73.69 117.47 -10.90
N THR A 399 -72.70 117.54 -10.00
CA THR A 399 -71.54 118.48 -10.03
C THR A 399 -71.77 120.01 -9.99
N VAL A 400 -71.88 120.54 -8.77
CA VAL A 400 -71.02 121.60 -8.18
C VAL A 400 -70.44 122.68 -9.13
N CYS A 401 -70.96 123.91 -9.10
CA CYS A 401 -70.25 125.06 -8.49
C CYS A 401 -71.13 126.33 -8.35
N THR A 402 -70.63 127.29 -7.57
CA THR A 402 -71.24 128.58 -7.14
C THR A 402 -71.73 129.55 -8.23
N GLY A 403 -72.85 130.24 -7.96
CA GLY A 403 -72.92 131.72 -8.05
C GLY A 403 -73.93 132.35 -9.02
N ALA A 404 -74.87 133.12 -8.46
CA ALA A 404 -75.74 134.17 -9.06
C ALA A 404 -75.76 134.32 -10.60
N GLU A 405 -76.83 133.88 -11.27
CA GLU A 405 -78.06 134.68 -11.49
C GLU A 405 -77.90 135.90 -12.40
N HIS A 406 -78.33 135.72 -13.67
CA HIS A 406 -78.86 136.81 -14.50
C HIS A 406 -80.35 136.54 -14.75
N VAL A 407 -81.21 137.45 -14.31
CA VAL A 407 -82.58 137.59 -14.83
C VAL A 407 -82.44 138.43 -16.11
N ALA A 408 -82.43 137.82 -17.29
CA ALA A 408 -83.60 137.37 -18.05
C ALA A 408 -84.42 138.55 -18.58
N ASN A 409 -84.48 138.67 -19.91
CA ASN A 409 -85.15 139.74 -20.64
C ASN A 409 -85.89 139.09 -21.81
N ASP A 410 -87.22 139.03 -21.75
CA ASP A 410 -88.04 138.38 -22.78
C ASP A 410 -89.43 139.03 -22.89
N ASN A 411 -89.70 139.56 -24.09
CA ASN A 411 -91.00 139.74 -24.76
C ASN A 411 -92.10 140.68 -24.23
N GLU A 412 -92.95 141.02 -25.21
CA GLU A 412 -94.22 141.77 -25.17
C GLU A 412 -94.13 143.28 -24.81
N GLY A 413 -94.84 144.18 -25.50
CA GLY A 413 -95.67 144.00 -26.70
C GLY A 413 -96.61 145.18 -26.96
N GLN A 414 -96.95 145.42 -28.24
CA GLN A 414 -97.99 146.36 -28.74
C GLN A 414 -97.77 147.86 -28.43
N GLU A 415 -97.72 148.78 -29.40
CA GLU A 415 -98.77 149.21 -30.34
C GLU A 415 -99.99 149.88 -29.68
N ASN A 416 -100.05 151.24 -29.72
CA ASN A 416 -101.12 151.95 -30.42
C ASN A 416 -100.94 153.49 -30.52
N SER A 417 -101.42 154.03 -31.66
CA SER A 417 -101.96 155.40 -31.89
C SER A 417 -101.12 156.69 -31.76
N LEU A 418 -101.19 157.51 -32.83
CA LEU A 418 -101.16 159.00 -32.89
C LEU A 418 -99.85 159.73 -32.46
N LEU A 419 -99.26 160.68 -33.21
CA LEU A 419 -99.63 161.52 -34.38
C LEU A 419 -100.63 162.66 -34.09
N ARG A 420 -100.19 163.92 -34.30
CA ARG A 420 -100.70 165.23 -33.80
C ARG A 420 -100.28 165.54 -32.36
N ASP A 421 -100.15 166.81 -31.92
CA ASP A 421 -100.22 168.13 -32.60
C ASP A 421 -98.99 168.97 -32.12
N LEU A 422 -98.39 169.86 -32.92
CA LEU A 422 -98.66 171.30 -33.01
C LEU A 422 -98.47 172.13 -31.71
N GLU A 423 -98.05 173.38 -31.93
CA GLU A 423 -97.82 174.50 -30.98
C GLU A 423 -96.42 174.58 -30.32
N THR A 424 -95.62 175.65 -30.43
CA THR A 424 -95.77 177.11 -30.72
C THR A 424 -95.69 177.99 -29.47
N GLU A 425 -95.08 179.17 -29.68
CA GLU A 425 -95.27 180.47 -28.99
C GLU A 425 -96.51 180.59 -28.07
N PRO A 426 -96.45 181.44 -27.02
CA PRO A 426 -96.59 182.86 -27.34
C PRO A 426 -95.80 183.87 -26.47
N VAL A 427 -95.63 185.08 -27.04
CA VAL A 427 -95.71 186.40 -26.35
C VAL A 427 -94.50 186.86 -25.50
N ARG A 428 -93.96 188.09 -25.60
CA ARG A 428 -94.13 189.25 -26.53
C ARG A 428 -92.86 190.13 -26.46
N LEU A 429 -92.24 190.53 -27.58
CA LEU A 429 -92.41 191.80 -28.33
C LEU A 429 -91.87 193.12 -27.72
N LEU A 430 -91.10 193.85 -28.56
CA LEU A 430 -91.00 195.32 -28.73
C LEU A 430 -90.39 196.14 -27.55
N ARG A 431 -89.68 197.27 -27.73
CA ARG A 431 -89.61 198.36 -28.74
C ARG A 431 -90.71 199.45 -28.63
N SER A 432 -90.46 200.43 -27.75
CA SER A 432 -90.68 201.88 -27.97
C SER A 432 -90.06 202.64 -26.79
N GLN A 433 -89.19 203.65 -26.92
CA GLN A 433 -89.24 204.89 -27.74
C GLN A 433 -90.25 205.94 -27.23
N GLY A 434 -89.72 207.07 -26.74
CA GLY A 434 -90.28 208.41 -26.99
C GLY A 434 -91.28 209.01 -26.00
N GLY A 435 -90.89 210.15 -25.40
CA GLY A 435 -91.80 211.09 -24.72
C GLY A 435 -91.82 210.96 -23.19
N LYS A 436 -91.83 212.04 -22.40
CA LYS A 436 -91.81 213.49 -22.73
C LYS A 436 -91.06 214.29 -21.64
N LEU A 437 -90.58 215.48 -22.04
CA LEU A 437 -90.66 216.78 -21.34
C LEU A 437 -90.93 216.74 -19.81
N THR A 438 -90.21 217.40 -18.90
CA THR A 438 -89.20 218.50 -18.94
C THR A 438 -88.16 218.27 -17.81
N GLY A 439 -87.10 219.02 -17.54
CA GLY A 439 -86.70 220.41 -17.86
C GLY A 439 -85.50 220.78 -16.97
N VAL A 440 -84.70 221.77 -17.38
CA VAL A 440 -83.38 222.07 -16.78
C VAL A 440 -83.50 222.72 -15.40
N ALA A 441 -82.88 222.12 -14.37
CA ALA A 441 -82.47 222.81 -13.13
C ALA A 441 -81.34 222.07 -12.35
N VAL A 442 -80.08 222.29 -12.77
CA VAL A 442 -78.88 222.40 -11.90
C VAL A 442 -78.49 221.20 -10.97
N GLN A 443 -77.47 220.45 -11.44
CA GLN A 443 -76.32 219.87 -10.68
C GLN A 443 -76.49 218.69 -9.67
N CYS A 444 -75.58 217.71 -9.84
CA CYS A 444 -74.89 216.94 -8.79
C CYS A 444 -75.63 215.96 -7.85
N ARG A 445 -76.72 215.26 -8.26
CA ARG A 445 -77.28 214.19 -7.39
C ARG A 445 -77.86 212.90 -8.03
N GLN A 446 -77.61 212.62 -9.31
CA GLN A 446 -78.31 211.52 -10.03
C GLN A 446 -77.44 210.37 -10.57
N LEU A 447 -76.10 210.47 -10.50
CA LEU A 447 -75.18 209.43 -11.01
C LEU A 447 -75.10 208.17 -10.13
N GLU A 448 -75.38 208.30 -8.83
CA GLU A 448 -75.13 207.26 -7.82
C GLU A 448 -76.07 206.05 -7.90
N LEU A 449 -77.27 206.23 -8.47
CA LEU A 449 -78.28 205.16 -8.59
C LEU A 449 -78.00 204.17 -9.74
N ILE A 450 -77.37 204.63 -10.83
CA ILE A 450 -77.17 203.80 -12.04
C ILE A 450 -76.04 202.78 -11.83
N SER A 451 -74.98 203.16 -11.09
CA SER A 451 -73.86 202.26 -10.77
C SER A 451 -74.30 200.99 -10.03
N LYS A 452 -75.29 201.10 -9.12
CA LYS A 452 -75.89 199.97 -8.40
C LYS A 452 -76.66 198.96 -9.29
N GLN A 453 -76.98 199.32 -10.54
CA GLN A 453 -77.66 198.42 -11.46
C GLN A 453 -76.67 197.54 -12.23
N PHE A 454 -75.56 198.11 -12.72
CA PHE A 454 -74.52 197.37 -13.45
C PHE A 454 -73.84 196.28 -12.60
N GLU A 455 -73.55 196.58 -11.33
CA GLU A 455 -72.86 195.61 -10.47
C GLU A 455 -73.71 194.36 -10.17
N LYS A 456 -75.05 194.46 -10.27
CA LYS A 456 -75.95 193.30 -10.20
C LYS A 456 -75.89 192.41 -11.45
N GLU A 457 -75.64 192.96 -12.63
CA GLU A 457 -75.56 192.18 -13.86
C GLU A 457 -74.23 191.41 -13.94
N LYS A 458 -73.14 192.07 -13.55
CA LYS A 458 -71.81 191.46 -13.37
C LYS A 458 -71.86 190.27 -12.41
N GLN A 459 -72.61 190.36 -11.31
CA GLN A 459 -72.83 189.26 -10.37
C GLN A 459 -73.69 188.10 -10.92
N ARG A 460 -74.44 188.28 -12.02
CA ARG A 460 -75.17 187.18 -12.67
C ARG A 460 -74.24 186.34 -13.55
N PHE A 461 -73.51 186.98 -14.47
CA PHE A 461 -72.58 186.26 -15.37
C PHE A 461 -71.49 185.50 -14.61
N GLN A 462 -71.01 186.03 -13.47
CA GLN A 462 -70.05 185.33 -12.61
C GLN A 462 -70.56 183.95 -12.17
N LYS A 463 -71.85 183.82 -11.82
CA LYS A 463 -72.44 182.54 -11.40
C LYS A 463 -72.60 181.54 -12.54
N GLU A 464 -72.97 181.99 -13.73
CA GLU A 464 -73.10 181.11 -14.90
C GLU A 464 -71.75 180.51 -15.31
N ILE A 465 -70.66 181.28 -15.19
CA ILE A 465 -69.28 180.82 -15.44
C ILE A 465 -68.85 179.77 -14.39
N GLU A 466 -69.17 179.99 -13.11
CA GLU A 466 -68.90 179.03 -12.02
C GLU A 466 -69.69 177.72 -12.20
N GLU A 467 -70.96 177.80 -12.63
CA GLU A 467 -71.81 176.63 -12.86
C GLU A 467 -71.43 175.84 -14.13
N LEU A 468 -70.80 176.46 -15.12
CA LEU A 468 -70.21 175.76 -16.27
C LEU A 468 -68.86 175.10 -15.92
N SER A 469 -68.01 175.79 -15.17
CA SER A 469 -66.69 175.26 -14.77
C SER A 469 -66.80 174.00 -13.91
N THR A 470 -67.79 173.96 -13.01
CA THR A 470 -68.07 172.78 -12.15
C THR A 470 -68.64 171.59 -12.93
N LYS A 471 -69.40 171.83 -14.01
CA LYS A 471 -69.88 170.76 -14.91
C LYS A 471 -68.74 170.15 -15.74
N LEU A 472 -67.78 170.97 -16.18
CA LEU A 472 -66.60 170.50 -16.92
C LEU A 472 -65.74 169.55 -16.07
N SER A 473 -65.43 169.94 -14.83
CA SER A 473 -64.61 169.12 -13.90
C SER A 473 -65.15 167.71 -13.73
N LYS A 474 -66.47 167.56 -13.54
CA LYS A 474 -67.11 166.24 -13.36
C LYS A 474 -66.91 165.29 -14.54
N ALA A 475 -67.05 165.81 -15.77
CA ALA A 475 -66.87 165.00 -16.97
C ALA A 475 -65.41 164.51 -17.14
N GLU A 476 -64.45 165.30 -16.64
CA GLU A 476 -63.02 164.99 -16.72
C GLU A 476 -62.60 163.94 -15.65
N ASP A 477 -63.22 163.99 -14.46
CA ASP A 477 -63.12 162.95 -13.42
C ASP A 477 -63.72 161.61 -13.91
N GLU A 478 -64.92 161.62 -14.49
CA GLU A 478 -65.62 160.43 -15.00
C GLU A 478 -64.79 159.72 -16.09
N ASN A 479 -64.24 160.47 -17.05
CA ASN A 479 -63.38 159.95 -18.12
C ASN A 479 -62.08 159.33 -17.56
N SER A 480 -61.50 159.93 -16.52
CA SER A 480 -60.33 159.40 -15.82
C SER A 480 -60.61 158.07 -15.11
N SER A 481 -61.82 157.90 -14.57
CA SER A 481 -62.26 156.63 -13.95
C SER A 481 -62.39 155.49 -14.99
N LEU A 482 -63.01 155.77 -16.14
CA LEU A 482 -63.20 154.79 -17.22
C LEU A 482 -61.87 154.30 -17.80
N LYS A 483 -60.91 155.21 -18.00
CA LYS A 483 -59.56 154.88 -18.47
C LYS A 483 -58.84 153.92 -17.51
N THR A 484 -59.02 154.09 -16.20
CA THR A 484 -58.46 153.19 -15.17
C THR A 484 -59.10 151.81 -15.24
N SER A 485 -60.44 151.75 -15.38
CA SER A 485 -61.19 150.49 -15.50
C SER A 485 -60.76 149.67 -16.74
N MET A 486 -60.56 150.32 -17.89
CA MET A 486 -60.08 149.63 -19.10
C MET A 486 -58.67 149.04 -18.92
N ALA A 487 -57.76 149.74 -18.25
CA ALA A 487 -56.41 149.24 -17.96
C ALA A 487 -56.44 148.00 -17.05
N GLN A 488 -57.29 148.00 -16.01
CA GLN A 488 -57.50 146.84 -15.13
C GLN A 488 -58.05 145.64 -15.90
N ARG A 489 -59.02 145.85 -16.81
CA ARG A 489 -59.62 144.78 -17.61
C ARG A 489 -58.62 144.14 -18.59
N ALA A 490 -57.75 144.94 -19.20
CA ALA A 490 -56.68 144.45 -20.07
C ALA A 490 -55.66 143.60 -19.29
N SER A 491 -55.25 144.05 -18.10
CA SER A 491 -54.37 143.30 -17.19
C SER A 491 -54.95 141.92 -16.83
N HIS A 492 -56.24 141.85 -16.50
CA HIS A 492 -56.87 140.58 -16.12
C HIS A 492 -56.86 139.53 -17.25
N PHE A 493 -57.11 139.94 -18.51
CA PHE A 493 -57.04 139.02 -19.64
C PHE A 493 -55.63 138.45 -19.88
N GLN A 494 -54.59 139.27 -19.71
CA GLN A 494 -53.21 138.82 -19.89
C GLN A 494 -52.83 137.74 -18.88
N VAL A 495 -53.19 137.92 -17.60
CA VAL A 495 -53.00 136.91 -16.54
C VAL A 495 -53.75 135.61 -16.87
N MET A 496 -54.99 135.71 -17.36
CA MET A 496 -55.83 134.55 -17.70
C MET A 496 -55.23 133.73 -18.86
N GLN A 497 -54.67 134.39 -19.87
CA GLN A 497 -54.00 133.74 -21.00
C GLN A 497 -52.72 133.01 -20.56
N GLU A 498 -51.92 133.63 -19.69
CA GLU A 498 -50.69 133.03 -19.16
C GLU A 498 -50.99 131.78 -18.31
N ASP A 499 -52.08 131.78 -17.55
CA ASP A 499 -52.50 130.67 -16.70
C ASP A 499 -53.04 129.47 -17.51
N LEU A 500 -53.69 129.72 -18.65
CA LEU A 500 -54.08 128.68 -19.62
C LEU A 500 -52.84 128.01 -20.25
N LEU A 501 -51.82 128.79 -20.62
CA LEU A 501 -50.55 128.24 -21.13
C LEU A 501 -49.83 127.37 -20.07
N LYS A 502 -49.85 127.79 -18.79
CA LYS A 502 -49.31 127.01 -17.65
C LYS A 502 -50.09 125.72 -17.39
N LYS A 503 -51.40 125.67 -17.71
CA LYS A 503 -52.21 124.43 -17.63
C LYS A 503 -51.93 123.50 -18.80
N ALA A 504 -51.81 124.02 -20.02
CA ALA A 504 -51.48 123.24 -21.22
C ALA A 504 -50.10 122.56 -21.13
N SER A 505 -49.07 123.26 -20.61
CA SER A 505 -47.74 122.67 -20.43
C SER A 505 -47.72 121.56 -19.36
N LYS A 506 -48.47 121.72 -18.26
CA LYS A 506 -48.64 120.66 -17.24
C LYS A 506 -49.34 119.42 -17.80
N ALA A 507 -50.40 119.59 -18.59
CA ALA A 507 -51.08 118.47 -19.26
C ALA A 507 -50.15 117.73 -20.23
N SER A 508 -49.35 118.47 -21.01
CA SER A 508 -48.31 117.91 -21.90
C SER A 508 -47.25 117.09 -21.16
N GLY A 509 -46.88 117.50 -19.94
CA GLY A 509 -45.99 116.74 -19.06
C GLY A 509 -46.60 115.40 -18.64
N LEU A 510 -47.80 115.42 -18.07
CA LEU A 510 -48.51 114.22 -17.61
C LEU A 510 -48.77 113.22 -18.76
N GLN A 511 -49.11 113.70 -19.95
CA GLN A 511 -49.30 112.86 -21.14
C GLN A 511 -48.05 112.03 -21.47
N LYS A 512 -46.85 112.61 -21.33
CA LYS A 512 -45.56 111.94 -21.57
C LYS A 512 -45.18 110.96 -20.47
N GLU A 513 -45.54 111.27 -19.22
CA GLU A 513 -45.32 110.35 -18.10
C GLU A 513 -46.23 109.12 -18.22
N ILE A 514 -47.49 109.30 -18.61
CA ILE A 514 -48.42 108.19 -18.87
C ILE A 514 -47.91 107.28 -19.99
N THR A 515 -47.43 107.82 -21.12
CA THR A 515 -46.90 106.98 -22.20
C THR A 515 -45.63 106.24 -21.78
N MET A 516 -44.72 106.88 -21.05
CA MET A 516 -43.55 106.23 -20.46
C MET A 516 -43.91 105.13 -19.44
N LYS A 517 -44.98 105.30 -18.66
CA LYS A 517 -45.46 104.27 -17.72
C LYS A 517 -46.14 103.11 -18.44
N SER A 518 -46.87 103.36 -19.51
CA SER A 518 -47.50 102.30 -20.32
C SER A 518 -46.46 101.39 -21.01
N SER A 519 -45.35 101.93 -21.51
CA SER A 519 -44.27 101.11 -22.07
C SER A 519 -43.50 100.32 -21.00
N GLN A 520 -43.30 100.89 -19.80
CA GLN A 520 -42.74 100.16 -18.66
C GLN A 520 -43.62 98.96 -18.25
N LEU A 521 -44.94 99.11 -18.24
CA LEU A 521 -45.88 98.02 -17.96
C LEU A 521 -45.81 96.91 -19.01
N SER A 522 -45.84 97.25 -20.31
CA SER A 522 -45.79 96.25 -21.39
C SER A 522 -44.50 95.40 -21.38
N VAL A 523 -43.36 95.97 -20.97
CA VAL A 523 -42.11 95.21 -20.80
C VAL A 523 -42.20 94.24 -19.61
N LEU A 524 -42.80 94.66 -18.49
CA LEU A 524 -42.98 93.79 -17.32
C LEU A 524 -43.99 92.66 -17.59
N GLU A 525 -45.06 92.96 -18.32
CA GLU A 525 -46.08 92.00 -18.77
C GLU A 525 -45.45 90.90 -19.63
N LYS A 526 -44.61 91.26 -20.62
CA LYS A 526 -43.87 90.29 -21.44
C LYS A 526 -42.90 89.44 -20.61
N GLN A 527 -42.21 90.03 -19.62
CA GLN A 527 -41.34 89.28 -18.71
C GLN A 527 -42.11 88.35 -17.76
N LEU A 528 -43.37 88.67 -17.43
CA LEU A 528 -44.24 87.80 -16.65
C LEU A 528 -44.67 86.58 -17.49
N GLU A 529 -45.02 86.79 -18.76
CA GLU A 529 -45.41 85.73 -19.68
C GLU A 529 -44.24 84.78 -19.99
N GLU A 530 -43.04 85.31 -20.23
CA GLU A 530 -41.80 84.54 -20.42
C GLU A 530 -41.45 83.70 -19.18
N LYS A 531 -41.71 84.21 -17.97
CA LYS A 531 -41.54 83.43 -16.73
C LYS A 531 -42.64 82.40 -16.53
N THR A 532 -43.89 82.72 -16.87
CA THR A 532 -45.04 81.83 -16.69
C THR A 532 -44.94 80.62 -17.61
N SER A 533 -44.57 80.84 -18.87
CA SER A 533 -44.26 79.77 -19.83
C SER A 533 -43.04 78.93 -19.39
N ALA A 534 -41.97 79.54 -18.89
CA ALA A 534 -40.83 78.81 -18.32
C ALA A 534 -41.22 77.95 -17.10
N TYR A 535 -42.02 78.47 -16.17
CA TYR A 535 -42.54 77.70 -15.03
C TYR A 535 -43.44 76.54 -15.49
N SER A 536 -44.25 76.72 -16.54
CA SER A 536 -45.06 75.64 -17.12
C SER A 536 -44.20 74.49 -17.64
N VAL A 537 -43.09 74.78 -18.35
CA VAL A 537 -42.15 73.76 -18.84
C VAL A 537 -41.42 73.04 -17.70
N VAL A 538 -41.07 73.76 -16.62
CA VAL A 538 -40.49 73.13 -15.41
C VAL A 538 -41.53 72.25 -14.71
N ALA A 539 -42.80 72.68 -14.64
CA ALA A 539 -43.87 71.89 -14.04
C ALA A 539 -44.13 70.58 -14.80
N THR A 540 -44.20 70.61 -16.14
CA THR A 540 -44.33 69.38 -16.94
C THR A 540 -43.13 68.47 -16.76
N ARG A 541 -41.90 69.01 -16.75
CA ARG A 541 -40.69 68.19 -16.56
C ARG A 541 -40.61 67.58 -15.16
N ASN A 542 -41.14 68.24 -14.12
CA ASN A 542 -41.27 67.65 -12.80
C ASN A 542 -42.27 66.48 -12.81
N THR A 543 -43.44 66.62 -13.45
CA THR A 543 -44.41 65.51 -13.52
C THR A 543 -43.88 64.30 -14.30
N GLU A 544 -43.05 64.51 -15.33
CA GLU A 544 -42.34 63.42 -16.02
C GLU A 544 -41.35 62.69 -15.10
N LEU A 545 -40.59 63.43 -14.27
CA LEU A 545 -39.64 62.87 -13.32
C LEU A 545 -40.32 62.15 -12.15
N GLU A 546 -41.46 62.66 -11.68
CA GLU A 546 -42.32 61.99 -10.69
C GLU A 546 -42.88 60.67 -11.25
N GLN A 547 -43.32 60.64 -12.50
CA GLN A 547 -43.76 59.40 -13.16
C GLN A 547 -42.60 58.41 -13.34
N GLU A 548 -41.43 58.85 -13.84
CA GLU A 548 -40.28 57.95 -13.98
C GLU A 548 -39.87 57.37 -12.62
N LEU A 549 -39.85 58.18 -11.56
CA LEU A 549 -39.54 57.75 -10.20
C LEU A 549 -40.57 56.75 -9.66
N MET A 550 -41.87 56.94 -9.93
CA MET A 550 -42.90 55.95 -9.61
C MET A 550 -42.70 54.63 -10.37
N GLU A 551 -42.31 54.67 -11.64
CA GLU A 551 -42.02 53.47 -12.43
C GLU A 551 -40.74 52.76 -11.95
N LYS A 552 -39.67 53.49 -11.59
CA LYS A 552 -38.48 52.88 -10.96
C LYS A 552 -38.84 52.24 -9.62
N ASN A 553 -39.63 52.91 -8.78
CA ASN A 553 -40.06 52.36 -7.49
C ASN A 553 -40.90 51.08 -7.67
N ARG A 554 -41.78 51.03 -8.68
CA ARG A 554 -42.52 49.80 -9.01
C ARG A 554 -41.57 48.66 -9.39
N CYS A 555 -40.59 48.92 -10.27
CA CYS A 555 -39.59 47.91 -10.64
C CYS A 555 -38.69 47.48 -9.46
N ILE A 556 -38.43 48.38 -8.50
CA ILE A 556 -37.73 48.04 -7.25
C ILE A 556 -38.58 47.07 -6.41
N TYR A 557 -39.87 47.36 -6.18
CA TYR A 557 -40.75 46.44 -5.45
C TYR A 557 -40.92 45.08 -6.16
N GLU A 558 -40.99 45.06 -7.49
CA GLU A 558 -41.03 43.83 -8.30
C GLU A 558 -39.73 42.99 -8.12
N LEU A 559 -38.57 43.65 -8.01
CA LEU A 559 -37.30 42.97 -7.74
C LEU A 559 -37.15 42.55 -6.27
N GLU A 560 -37.58 43.37 -5.31
CA GLU A 560 -37.56 43.05 -3.87
C GLU A 560 -38.46 41.85 -3.54
N THR A 561 -39.64 41.77 -4.16
CA THR A 561 -40.54 40.62 -4.02
C THR A 561 -39.94 39.37 -4.67
N ALA A 562 -39.43 39.44 -5.90
CA ALA A 562 -38.77 38.31 -6.55
C ALA A 562 -37.54 37.80 -5.76
N VAL A 563 -36.70 38.69 -5.23
CA VAL A 563 -35.57 38.32 -4.36
C VAL A 563 -36.06 37.70 -3.05
N SER A 564 -37.14 38.20 -2.45
CA SER A 564 -37.73 37.63 -1.24
C SER A 564 -38.25 36.20 -1.48
N GLU A 565 -38.94 35.95 -2.59
CA GLU A 565 -39.40 34.61 -2.96
C GLU A 565 -38.22 33.64 -3.21
N GLU A 566 -37.16 34.07 -3.90
CA GLU A 566 -35.98 33.22 -4.11
C GLU A 566 -35.22 32.95 -2.81
N LEU A 567 -35.15 33.91 -1.89
CA LEU A 567 -34.61 33.69 -0.54
C LEU A 567 -35.46 32.70 0.27
N GLU A 568 -36.80 32.74 0.16
CA GLU A 568 -37.68 31.76 0.80
C GLU A 568 -37.50 30.36 0.20
N LYS A 569 -37.45 30.26 -1.14
CA LYS A 569 -37.16 29.00 -1.86
C LYS A 569 -35.81 28.41 -1.42
N ILE A 570 -34.74 29.20 -1.41
CA ILE A 570 -33.40 28.79 -0.94
C ILE A 570 -33.44 28.36 0.53
N THR A 571 -34.12 29.09 1.40
CA THR A 571 -34.26 28.74 2.83
C THR A 571 -35.00 27.42 3.02
N SER A 572 -36.07 27.18 2.26
CA SER A 572 -36.82 25.91 2.30
C SER A 572 -36.00 24.72 1.77
N ALA A 573 -35.18 24.93 0.73
CA ALA A 573 -34.26 23.93 0.20
C ALA A 573 -33.12 23.62 1.19
N PHE A 574 -32.63 24.64 1.90
CA PHE A 574 -31.62 24.48 2.95
C PHE A 574 -32.16 23.68 4.15
N GLU A 575 -33.33 24.05 4.70
CA GLU A 575 -33.92 23.34 5.84
C GLU A 575 -34.35 21.90 5.48
N THR A 576 -34.83 21.64 4.26
CA THR A 576 -35.12 20.27 3.81
C THR A 576 -33.86 19.42 3.63
N THR A 577 -32.76 19.99 3.12
CA THR A 577 -31.45 19.32 3.06
C THR A 577 -30.93 18.99 4.47
N LYS A 578 -30.94 19.98 5.36
CA LYS A 578 -30.54 19.87 6.78
C LYS A 578 -31.36 18.84 7.57
N LEU A 579 -32.66 18.69 7.26
CA LEU A 579 -33.50 17.62 7.81
C LEU A 579 -33.12 16.24 7.29
N ALA A 580 -32.81 16.11 5.99
CA ALA A 580 -32.34 14.86 5.40
C ALA A 580 -30.98 14.42 5.98
N ASP A 581 -30.04 15.35 6.12
CA ASP A 581 -28.75 15.12 6.77
C ASP A 581 -28.92 14.68 8.23
N LEU A 582 -29.79 15.35 8.99
CA LEU A 582 -30.11 14.97 10.37
C LEU A 582 -30.72 13.55 10.47
N GLU A 583 -31.54 13.14 9.50
CA GLU A 583 -32.07 11.78 9.46
C GLU A 583 -31.02 10.76 9.02
N GLN A 584 -30.10 11.12 8.12
CA GLN A 584 -28.93 10.29 7.78
C GLN A 584 -28.00 10.11 8.99
N HIS A 585 -27.72 11.17 9.74
CA HIS A 585 -26.96 11.09 11.00
C HIS A 585 -27.63 10.13 11.99
N LYS A 586 -28.94 10.25 12.22
CA LYS A 586 -29.70 9.32 13.08
C LYS A 586 -29.72 7.87 12.58
N LYS A 587 -29.58 7.64 11.26
CA LYS A 587 -29.45 6.29 10.68
C LYS A 587 -28.05 5.72 10.91
N MET A 588 -27.00 6.53 10.76
CA MET A 588 -25.61 6.13 11.06
C MET A 588 -25.40 5.89 12.56
N GLU A 589 -25.96 6.74 13.41
CA GLU A 589 -25.93 6.61 14.87
C GLU A 589 -26.50 5.25 15.33
N LYS A 590 -27.69 4.88 14.84
CA LYS A 590 -28.29 3.56 15.10
C LYS A 590 -27.49 2.38 14.57
N GLN A 591 -26.75 2.55 13.47
CA GLN A 591 -25.81 1.52 12.99
C GLN A 591 -24.61 1.39 13.93
N VAL A 592 -24.09 2.50 14.45
CA VAL A 592 -23.01 2.50 15.46
C VAL A 592 -23.48 1.87 16.77
N GLU A 593 -24.66 2.21 17.28
CA GLU A 593 -25.25 1.57 18.47
C GLU A 593 -25.40 0.05 18.29
N LEU A 594 -25.87 -0.39 17.11
CA LEU A 594 -26.01 -1.81 16.78
C LEU A 594 -24.65 -2.53 16.73
N LEU A 595 -23.63 -1.90 16.13
CA LEU A 595 -22.27 -2.46 16.06
C LEU A 595 -21.59 -2.49 17.44
N GLN A 596 -21.75 -1.45 18.26
CA GLN A 596 -21.31 -1.44 19.66
C GLN A 596 -21.99 -2.56 20.46
N THR A 597 -23.29 -2.77 20.26
CA THR A 597 -24.04 -3.86 20.91
C THR A 597 -23.57 -5.25 20.45
N GLN A 598 -23.14 -5.40 19.20
CA GLN A 598 -22.55 -6.64 18.70
C GLN A 598 -21.13 -6.87 19.25
N LEU A 599 -20.32 -5.80 19.35
CA LEU A 599 -18.98 -5.85 19.92
C LEU A 599 -19.02 -6.22 21.40
N ALA A 600 -19.85 -5.57 22.22
CA ALA A 600 -20.02 -5.90 23.64
C ALA A 600 -20.47 -7.36 23.86
N LYS A 601 -21.30 -7.92 22.96
CA LYS A 601 -21.66 -9.35 22.98
C LYS A 601 -20.48 -10.27 22.61
N LYS A 602 -19.54 -9.81 21.78
CA LYS A 602 -18.31 -10.55 21.46
C LYS A 602 -17.30 -10.50 22.61
N ASP A 603 -17.13 -9.33 23.23
CA ASP A 603 -16.26 -9.17 24.40
C ASP A 603 -16.76 -10.04 25.57
N GLN A 604 -18.07 -10.08 25.82
CA GLN A 604 -18.69 -10.99 26.80
C GLN A 604 -18.42 -12.47 26.47
N GLN A 605 -18.55 -12.87 25.19
CA GLN A 605 -18.22 -14.24 24.76
C GLN A 605 -16.75 -14.59 24.97
N LEU A 606 -15.83 -13.65 24.74
CA LEU A 606 -14.39 -13.84 24.98
C LEU A 606 -14.10 -13.99 26.49
N ILE A 607 -14.72 -13.17 27.34
CA ILE A 607 -14.60 -13.26 28.80
C ILE A 607 -15.14 -14.61 29.34
N GLU A 608 -16.20 -15.15 28.74
CA GLU A 608 -16.73 -16.48 29.08
C GLU A 608 -15.80 -17.62 28.62
N GLN A 609 -15.20 -17.49 27.44
CA GLN A 609 -14.18 -18.42 26.94
C GLN A 609 -12.90 -18.37 27.79
N GLU A 610 -12.42 -17.20 28.18
CA GLU A 610 -11.23 -17.01 29.03
C GLU A 610 -11.42 -17.60 30.43
N LYS A 611 -12.61 -17.44 31.03
CA LYS A 611 -12.98 -18.13 32.28
C LYS A 611 -12.98 -19.64 32.12
N THR A 612 -13.52 -20.14 31.00
CA THR A 612 -13.55 -21.58 30.69
C THR A 612 -12.14 -22.15 30.52
N ILE A 613 -11.26 -21.42 29.82
CA ILE A 613 -9.84 -21.78 29.66
C ILE A 613 -9.13 -21.77 31.02
N SER A 614 -9.37 -20.76 31.85
CA SER A 614 -8.79 -20.66 33.20
C SER A 614 -9.18 -21.83 34.11
N MET A 615 -10.45 -22.25 34.07
CA MET A 615 -10.93 -23.45 34.77
C MET A 615 -10.27 -24.73 34.25
N LEU A 616 -10.17 -24.90 32.93
CA LEU A 616 -9.52 -26.06 32.31
C LEU A 616 -8.02 -26.12 32.63
N GLN A 617 -7.32 -24.98 32.64
CA GLN A 617 -5.92 -24.89 33.06
C GLN A 617 -5.76 -25.30 34.52
N GLN A 618 -6.64 -24.84 35.41
CA GLN A 618 -6.61 -25.23 36.82
C GLN A 618 -6.87 -26.74 36.99
N ASP A 619 -7.77 -27.34 36.22
CA ASP A 619 -8.03 -28.78 36.23
C ASP A 619 -6.89 -29.61 35.62
N VAL A 620 -6.17 -29.09 34.63
CA VAL A 620 -4.92 -29.70 34.14
C VAL A 620 -3.85 -29.69 35.23
N ILE A 621 -3.66 -28.58 35.94
CA ILE A 621 -2.70 -28.49 37.07
C ILE A 621 -3.07 -29.46 38.20
N ARG A 622 -4.36 -29.55 38.57
CA ARG A 622 -4.86 -30.53 39.55
C ARG A 622 -4.56 -31.97 39.14
N LYS A 623 -4.79 -32.31 37.87
CA LYS A 623 -4.52 -33.66 37.33
C LYS A 623 -3.02 -33.95 37.25
N GLN A 624 -2.21 -32.96 36.87
CA GLN A 624 -0.75 -33.07 36.82
C GLN A 624 -0.18 -33.39 38.21
N HIS A 625 -0.56 -32.65 39.25
CA HIS A 625 -0.15 -32.95 40.62
C HIS A 625 -0.67 -34.30 41.14
N HIS A 626 -1.84 -34.77 40.67
CA HIS A 626 -2.32 -36.11 41.00
C HIS A 626 -1.48 -37.21 40.33
N ILE A 627 -1.05 -37.02 39.07
CA ILE A 627 -0.14 -37.93 38.36
C ILE A 627 1.23 -37.94 39.07
N GLU A 628 1.80 -36.78 39.39
CA GLU A 628 3.06 -36.66 40.14
C GLU A 628 3.01 -37.38 41.50
N SER A 629 1.87 -37.32 42.20
CA SER A 629 1.64 -38.05 43.45
C SER A 629 1.50 -39.58 43.24
N LEU A 630 0.97 -40.03 42.11
CA LEU A 630 0.87 -41.46 41.77
C LEU A 630 2.22 -42.02 41.33
N ASP A 631 3.00 -41.27 40.54
CA ASP A 631 4.35 -41.62 40.16
C ASP A 631 5.27 -41.71 41.39
N GLY A 632 5.12 -40.81 42.37
CA GLY A 632 5.79 -40.92 43.67
C GLY A 632 5.49 -42.24 44.39
N LEU A 633 4.22 -42.62 44.52
CA LEU A 633 3.81 -43.89 45.13
C LEU A 633 4.30 -45.12 44.34
N LEU A 634 4.41 -45.03 43.01
CA LEU A 634 4.97 -46.08 42.16
C LEU A 634 6.49 -46.20 42.30
N ILE A 635 7.20 -45.10 42.56
CA ILE A 635 8.63 -45.10 42.90
C ILE A 635 8.84 -45.71 44.29
N GLU A 636 8.10 -45.27 45.31
CA GLU A 636 8.15 -45.83 46.67
C GLU A 636 7.87 -47.35 46.66
N SER A 637 6.84 -47.80 45.93
CA SER A 637 6.52 -49.23 45.79
C SER A 637 7.61 -50.02 45.06
N ARG A 638 8.25 -49.42 44.04
CA ARG A 638 9.41 -50.02 43.35
C ARG A 638 10.61 -50.15 44.29
N GLU A 639 10.91 -49.12 45.07
CA GLU A 639 11.99 -49.13 46.05
C GLU A 639 11.73 -50.14 47.18
N GLU A 640 10.49 -50.28 47.66
CA GLU A 640 10.15 -51.33 48.62
C GLU A 640 10.33 -52.73 48.02
N MET A 641 9.85 -52.96 46.79
CA MET A 641 10.01 -54.24 46.09
C MET A 641 11.49 -54.61 45.89
N GLU A 642 12.34 -53.64 45.54
CA GLU A 642 13.78 -53.87 45.42
C GLU A 642 14.44 -54.15 46.77
N ASN A 643 14.07 -53.40 47.82
CA ASN A 643 14.50 -53.69 49.20
C ASN A 643 14.04 -55.08 49.68
N GLN A 644 12.88 -55.58 49.23
CA GLN A 644 12.45 -56.95 49.48
C GLN A 644 13.27 -57.97 48.68
N ASN A 645 13.67 -57.68 47.44
CA ASN A 645 14.52 -58.56 46.63
C ASN A 645 15.92 -58.67 47.23
N VAL A 646 16.54 -57.56 47.62
CA VAL A 646 17.84 -57.54 48.33
C VAL A 646 17.77 -58.38 49.62
N LYS A 647 16.67 -58.32 50.38
CA LYS A 647 16.46 -59.19 51.56
C LYS A 647 16.33 -60.68 51.19
N LYS A 648 15.62 -61.01 50.10
CA LYS A 648 15.51 -62.39 49.58
C LYS A 648 16.87 -62.92 49.15
N ASP A 649 17.67 -62.13 48.43
CA ASP A 649 19.01 -62.51 47.97
C ASP A 649 20.01 -62.68 49.11
N GLN A 650 19.93 -61.85 50.15
CA GLN A 650 20.68 -62.06 51.39
C GLN A 650 20.27 -63.37 52.07
N GLY A 651 18.97 -63.69 52.12
CA GLY A 651 18.45 -64.97 52.61
C GLY A 651 18.92 -66.17 51.78
N LEU A 652 18.86 -66.09 50.44
CA LEU A 652 19.35 -67.12 49.53
C LEU A 652 20.87 -67.31 49.66
N LYS A 653 21.64 -66.24 49.86
CA LYS A 653 23.08 -66.31 50.13
C LYS A 653 23.38 -66.98 51.48
N MET A 654 22.59 -66.69 52.51
CA MET A 654 22.70 -67.35 53.81
C MET A 654 22.35 -68.85 53.72
N LEU A 655 21.26 -69.21 53.03
CA LEU A 655 20.88 -70.61 52.77
C LEU A 655 21.92 -71.35 51.93
N LYS A 656 22.55 -70.68 50.94
CA LYS A 656 23.65 -71.24 50.15
C LYS A 656 24.90 -71.49 50.99
N ASN A 657 25.24 -70.56 51.89
CA ASN A 657 26.35 -70.74 52.84
C ASN A 657 26.06 -71.92 53.80
N GLN A 658 24.85 -71.98 54.37
CA GLN A 658 24.40 -73.11 55.19
C GLN A 658 24.48 -74.42 54.41
N LEU A 659 24.00 -74.49 53.17
CA LEU A 659 24.12 -75.68 52.32
C LEU A 659 25.59 -76.08 52.10
N THR A 660 26.52 -75.14 51.94
CA THR A 660 27.96 -75.47 51.87
C THR A 660 28.53 -75.95 53.20
N GLU A 661 28.08 -75.42 54.35
CA GLU A 661 28.47 -75.93 55.67
C GLU A 661 27.91 -77.33 55.94
N GLU A 662 26.63 -77.58 55.63
CA GLU A 662 26.03 -78.91 55.71
C GLU A 662 26.75 -79.87 54.77
N THR A 663 27.13 -79.44 53.55
CA THR A 663 27.93 -80.26 52.63
C THR A 663 29.32 -80.58 53.21
N VAL A 664 29.96 -79.64 53.91
CA VAL A 664 31.24 -79.89 54.60
C VAL A 664 31.05 -80.81 55.81
N ARG A 665 29.98 -80.65 56.59
CA ARG A 665 29.65 -81.53 57.72
C ARG A 665 29.25 -82.94 57.26
N VAL A 666 28.56 -83.08 56.13
CA VAL A 666 28.33 -84.37 55.46
C VAL A 666 29.65 -85.00 55.07
N ARG A 667 30.58 -84.28 54.43
CA ARG A 667 31.92 -84.84 54.14
C ARG A 667 32.72 -85.22 55.38
N GLN A 668 32.59 -84.47 56.47
CA GLN A 668 33.21 -84.81 57.76
C GLN A 668 32.58 -86.07 58.37
N LEU A 669 31.27 -86.25 58.24
CA LEU A 669 30.55 -87.46 58.63
C LEU A 669 30.84 -88.65 57.71
N GLU A 670 31.05 -88.42 56.40
CA GLU A 670 31.51 -89.43 55.44
C GLU A 670 32.94 -89.87 55.78
N THR A 671 33.85 -88.93 56.06
CA THR A 671 35.21 -89.22 56.52
C THR A 671 35.21 -89.96 57.87
N ALA A 672 34.38 -89.54 58.82
CA ALA A 672 34.24 -90.22 60.11
C ALA A 672 33.61 -91.61 59.96
N LEU A 673 32.65 -91.78 59.04
CA LEU A 673 32.06 -93.06 58.69
C LEU A 673 33.08 -93.96 57.97
N ASP A 674 33.97 -93.42 57.15
CA ASP A 674 35.06 -94.15 56.50
C ASP A 674 36.12 -94.56 57.52
N ILE A 675 36.47 -93.71 58.49
CA ILE A 675 37.27 -94.08 59.66
C ILE A 675 36.56 -95.17 60.47
N CYS A 676 35.24 -95.08 60.69
CA CYS A 676 34.49 -96.15 61.34
C CYS A 676 34.43 -97.43 60.49
N LYS A 677 34.46 -97.35 59.15
CA LYS A 677 34.61 -98.52 58.26
C LYS A 677 36.01 -99.10 58.35
N GLU A 678 37.06 -98.28 58.50
CA GLU A 678 38.43 -98.72 58.71
C GLU A 678 38.62 -99.34 60.11
N GLU A 679 38.05 -98.77 61.16
CA GLU A 679 38.00 -99.36 62.49
C GLU A 679 37.19 -100.66 62.51
N VAL A 680 36.00 -100.69 61.88
CA VAL A 680 35.23 -101.92 61.71
C VAL A 680 35.98 -102.92 60.84
N ALA A 681 36.74 -102.49 59.82
CA ALA A 681 37.59 -103.38 59.02
C ALA A 681 38.83 -103.84 59.80
N LEU A 682 39.35 -103.07 60.76
CA LEU A 682 40.40 -103.49 61.68
C LEU A 682 39.87 -104.47 62.73
N TYR A 683 38.67 -104.27 63.28
CA TYR A 683 38.00 -105.27 64.12
C TYR A 683 37.57 -106.50 63.34
N LEU A 684 37.14 -106.35 62.08
CA LEU A 684 36.81 -107.46 61.18
C LEU A 684 38.08 -108.19 60.78
N ASN A 685 39.19 -107.51 60.48
CA ASN A 685 40.49 -108.11 60.20
C ASN A 685 41.07 -108.77 61.44
N GLN A 686 41.01 -108.17 62.63
CA GLN A 686 41.46 -108.80 63.87
C GLN A 686 40.55 -109.98 64.26
N SER A 687 39.25 -109.92 63.96
CA SER A 687 38.32 -111.05 64.08
C SER A 687 38.53 -112.08 62.97
N GLN A 688 39.03 -111.70 61.80
CA GLN A 688 39.37 -112.57 60.66
C GLN A 688 40.76 -113.17 60.84
N GLU A 689 41.68 -112.55 61.57
CA GLU A 689 42.97 -113.07 62.04
C GLU A 689 42.75 -114.06 63.18
N ASN A 690 41.88 -113.74 64.15
CA ASN A 690 41.48 -114.69 65.19
C ASN A 690 40.66 -115.84 64.60
N LYS A 691 39.72 -115.55 63.68
CA LYS A 691 39.07 -116.58 62.87
C LYS A 691 40.11 -117.34 62.07
N GLU A 692 41.10 -116.73 61.42
CA GLU A 692 42.20 -117.43 60.74
C GLU A 692 43.11 -118.19 61.70
N LEU A 693 43.17 -117.87 62.98
CA LEU A 693 43.92 -118.67 63.96
C LEU A 693 43.16 -119.95 64.29
N PHE A 694 41.85 -119.85 64.55
CA PHE A 694 40.98 -121.02 64.72
C PHE A 694 40.74 -121.79 63.42
N GLU A 695 40.62 -121.09 62.31
CA GLU A 695 40.41 -121.60 60.97
C GLU A 695 41.72 -122.16 60.43
N ASN A 696 42.93 -121.67 60.77
CA ASN A 696 44.20 -122.37 60.48
C ASN A 696 44.46 -123.56 61.44
N GLN A 697 43.84 -123.63 62.62
CA GLN A 697 43.84 -124.86 63.43
C GLN A 697 42.85 -125.89 62.87
N LEU A 698 41.63 -125.46 62.55
CA LEU A 698 40.59 -126.25 61.91
C LEU A 698 41.02 -126.69 60.51
N LYS A 699 41.73 -125.83 59.77
CA LYS A 699 42.33 -126.06 58.46
C LYS A 699 43.62 -126.84 58.55
N LYS A 700 44.44 -126.79 59.61
CA LYS A 700 45.48 -127.82 59.80
C LYS A 700 44.86 -129.20 60.03
N LYS A 701 43.79 -129.31 60.82
CA LYS A 701 43.06 -130.57 61.02
C LYS A 701 42.26 -131.01 59.79
N SER A 702 41.69 -130.06 59.04
CA SER A 702 40.99 -130.32 57.79
C SER A 702 41.92 -130.33 56.58
N GLU A 703 43.20 -129.97 56.70
CA GLU A 703 44.28 -130.23 55.75
C GLU A 703 44.93 -131.56 56.05
N GLU A 704 45.00 -132.06 57.29
CA GLU A 704 45.27 -133.49 57.52
C GLU A 704 44.14 -134.34 56.91
N VAL A 705 42.88 -134.00 57.19
CA VAL A 705 41.73 -134.71 56.61
C VAL A 705 41.62 -134.48 55.10
N LEU A 706 41.79 -133.26 54.58
CA LEU A 706 41.83 -133.04 53.12
C LEU A 706 43.13 -133.53 52.48
N TYR A 707 44.24 -133.71 53.17
CA TYR A 707 45.43 -134.32 52.59
C TYR A 707 45.17 -135.81 52.39
N LEU A 708 44.64 -136.51 53.40
CA LEU A 708 44.25 -137.91 53.26
C LEU A 708 43.05 -138.10 52.29
N GLN A 709 42.04 -137.23 52.36
CA GLN A 709 40.82 -137.33 51.55
C GLN A 709 40.98 -136.76 50.14
N LYS A 710 41.85 -135.76 49.92
CA LYS A 710 42.31 -135.41 48.56
C LYS A 710 43.36 -136.37 48.06
N GLU A 711 44.25 -136.96 48.86
CA GLU A 711 45.18 -137.95 48.31
C GLU A 711 44.41 -139.18 47.82
N ILE A 712 43.41 -139.66 48.57
CA ILE A 712 42.46 -140.67 48.07
C ILE A 712 41.70 -140.15 46.83
N LYS A 713 41.00 -139.01 46.91
CA LYS A 713 40.26 -138.49 45.74
C LYS A 713 41.13 -138.13 44.54
N ILE A 714 42.39 -137.76 44.70
CA ILE A 714 43.34 -137.46 43.61
C ILE A 714 43.91 -138.77 43.07
N LYS A 715 44.07 -139.83 43.87
CA LYS A 715 44.39 -141.16 43.32
C LYS A 715 43.21 -141.67 42.48
N ASP A 716 42.00 -141.63 43.02
CA ASP A 716 40.80 -142.11 42.34
C ASP A 716 40.45 -141.24 41.11
N GLN A 717 40.40 -139.91 41.26
CA GLN A 717 40.12 -138.99 40.16
C GLN A 717 41.28 -138.94 39.16
N ASN A 718 42.57 -139.05 39.54
CA ASN A 718 43.62 -139.15 38.51
C ASN A 718 43.52 -140.47 37.75
N ILE A 719 43.12 -141.59 38.37
CA ILE A 719 42.93 -142.85 37.65
C ILE A 719 41.73 -142.76 36.71
N GLN A 720 40.63 -142.13 37.14
CA GLN A 720 39.44 -141.95 36.31
C GLN A 720 39.65 -140.88 35.22
N ASP A 721 40.22 -139.71 35.54
CA ASP A 721 40.60 -138.68 34.57
C ASP A 721 41.67 -139.17 33.60
N THR A 722 42.71 -139.90 34.01
CA THR A 722 43.69 -140.43 33.03
C THR A 722 43.14 -141.57 32.18
N SER A 723 42.05 -142.23 32.59
CA SER A 723 41.27 -143.16 31.77
C SER A 723 40.37 -142.42 30.78
N GLU A 724 39.51 -141.52 31.28
CA GLU A 724 38.56 -140.75 30.48
C GLU A 724 39.27 -139.77 29.55
N GLN A 725 40.34 -139.10 29.99
CA GLN A 725 41.23 -138.32 29.12
C GLN A 725 42.05 -139.21 28.19
N ASN A 726 42.42 -140.46 28.50
CA ASN A 726 43.03 -141.32 27.46
C ASN A 726 42.04 -141.59 26.33
N ILE A 727 40.81 -141.95 26.66
CA ILE A 727 39.76 -142.24 25.68
C ILE A 727 39.42 -140.96 24.89
N LEU A 728 39.25 -139.83 25.59
CA LEU A 728 38.91 -138.56 24.96
C LEU A 728 40.10 -137.96 24.19
N LEU A 729 41.36 -138.14 24.62
CA LEU A 729 42.54 -137.78 23.82
C LEU A 729 42.73 -138.73 22.64
N GLN A 730 42.45 -140.03 22.74
CA GLN A 730 42.52 -140.91 21.57
C GLN A 730 41.45 -140.52 20.54
N GLN A 731 40.22 -140.23 20.97
CA GLN A 731 39.15 -139.75 20.10
C GLN A 731 39.42 -138.34 19.54
N THR A 732 39.90 -137.41 20.38
CA THR A 732 40.19 -136.03 19.97
C THR A 732 41.47 -135.91 19.15
N LEU A 733 42.51 -136.70 19.43
CA LEU A 733 43.71 -136.79 18.58
C LEU A 733 43.36 -137.42 17.23
N HIS A 734 42.55 -138.47 17.20
CA HIS A 734 42.09 -139.07 15.94
C HIS A 734 41.26 -138.07 15.13
N HIS A 735 40.30 -137.39 15.77
CA HIS A 735 39.49 -136.36 15.13
C HIS A 735 40.32 -135.13 14.71
N GLN A 736 41.26 -134.67 15.53
CA GLN A 736 42.17 -133.57 15.19
C GLN A 736 43.21 -133.97 14.14
N GLN A 737 43.64 -135.23 14.05
CA GLN A 737 44.47 -135.71 12.94
C GLN A 737 43.67 -135.78 11.64
N GLN A 738 42.39 -136.18 11.70
CA GLN A 738 41.49 -136.17 10.55
C GLN A 738 41.16 -134.74 10.10
N MET A 739 40.90 -133.82 11.04
CA MET A 739 40.71 -132.40 10.78
C MET A 739 42.02 -131.72 10.32
N LEU A 740 43.19 -132.06 10.87
CA LEU A 740 44.47 -131.57 10.35
C LEU A 740 44.75 -132.13 8.96
N GLN A 741 44.35 -133.35 8.62
CA GLN A 741 44.49 -133.85 7.25
C GLN A 741 43.59 -133.05 6.29
N GLN A 742 42.34 -132.76 6.66
CA GLN A 742 41.46 -131.91 5.86
C GLN A 742 41.94 -130.46 5.78
N GLU A 743 42.42 -129.87 6.88
CA GLU A 743 42.98 -128.51 6.92
C GLU A 743 44.37 -128.42 6.30
N THR A 744 45.15 -129.50 6.22
CA THR A 744 46.42 -129.52 5.46
C THR A 744 46.15 -129.62 3.97
N ILE A 745 45.12 -130.37 3.55
CA ILE A 745 44.65 -130.37 2.16
C ILE A 745 44.07 -128.99 1.80
N ARG A 746 43.22 -128.41 2.66
CA ARG A 746 42.61 -127.09 2.45
C ARG A 746 43.63 -125.95 2.51
N ASN A 747 44.60 -125.99 3.43
CA ASN A 747 45.71 -125.04 3.43
C ASN A 747 46.60 -125.25 2.21
N GLY A 748 46.85 -126.48 1.76
CA GLY A 748 47.51 -126.72 0.48
C GLY A 748 46.77 -126.06 -0.69
N GLU A 749 45.45 -126.21 -0.78
CA GLU A 749 44.62 -125.53 -1.78
C GLU A 749 44.60 -124.00 -1.62
N LEU A 750 44.62 -123.48 -0.40
CA LEU A 750 44.65 -122.03 -0.12
C LEU A 750 46.02 -121.42 -0.37
N GLU A 751 47.11 -122.09 0.00
CA GLU A 751 48.51 -121.72 -0.30
C GLU A 751 48.74 -121.76 -1.82
N ASP A 752 48.24 -122.78 -2.51
CA ASP A 752 48.36 -122.89 -3.97
C ASP A 752 47.50 -121.84 -4.70
N ASN A 753 46.45 -121.29 -4.06
CA ASN A 753 45.71 -120.12 -4.56
C ASN A 753 46.36 -118.78 -4.15
N GLN A 754 46.96 -118.71 -2.96
CA GLN A 754 47.69 -117.53 -2.50
C GLN A 754 48.98 -117.34 -3.29
N ILE A 755 49.72 -118.39 -3.64
CA ILE A 755 50.87 -118.37 -4.55
C ILE A 755 50.45 -117.90 -5.96
N LYS A 756 49.23 -118.23 -6.41
CA LYS A 756 48.68 -117.69 -7.69
C LYS A 756 48.36 -116.20 -7.59
N LEU A 757 47.78 -115.76 -6.47
CA LEU A 757 47.51 -114.34 -6.18
C LEU A 757 48.80 -113.53 -6.00
N GLU A 758 49.77 -114.02 -5.23
CA GLU A 758 51.09 -113.40 -5.04
C GLU A 758 51.87 -113.32 -6.36
N LYS A 759 51.73 -114.29 -7.27
CA LYS A 759 52.24 -114.16 -8.65
C LYS A 759 51.54 -113.07 -9.45
N GLN A 760 50.23 -112.87 -9.29
CA GLN A 760 49.52 -111.78 -9.96
C GLN A 760 49.90 -110.42 -9.38
N VAL A 761 49.98 -110.30 -8.04
CA VAL A 761 50.43 -109.09 -7.34
C VAL A 761 51.88 -108.77 -7.72
N SER A 762 52.81 -109.72 -7.64
CA SER A 762 54.22 -109.48 -7.98
C SER A 762 54.42 -109.10 -9.46
N ASN A 763 53.62 -109.64 -10.38
CA ASN A 763 53.63 -109.20 -11.79
C ASN A 763 53.11 -107.76 -11.95
N LEU A 764 52.03 -107.39 -11.25
CA LEU A 764 51.48 -106.02 -11.27
C LEU A 764 52.43 -105.02 -10.61
N GLU A 765 53.07 -105.39 -9.51
CA GLU A 765 54.08 -104.58 -8.82
C GLU A 765 55.33 -104.40 -9.68
N GLN A 766 55.83 -105.44 -10.36
CA GLN A 766 56.96 -105.30 -11.29
C GLN A 766 56.61 -104.37 -12.47
N GLU A 767 55.39 -104.43 -13.00
CA GLU A 767 54.98 -103.55 -14.09
C GLU A 767 54.78 -102.10 -13.61
N LEU A 768 54.23 -101.89 -12.41
CA LEU A 768 54.17 -100.58 -11.76
C LEU A 768 55.58 -100.00 -11.52
N GLN A 769 56.52 -100.84 -11.06
CA GLN A 769 57.92 -100.44 -10.81
C GLN A 769 58.64 -100.04 -12.11
N LYS A 770 58.38 -100.74 -13.22
CA LYS A 770 58.88 -100.36 -14.55
C LYS A 770 58.29 -99.02 -15.02
N GLN A 771 56.98 -98.83 -14.90
CA GLN A 771 56.33 -97.58 -15.32
C GLN A 771 56.85 -96.39 -14.49
N LYS A 772 57.09 -96.59 -13.20
CA LYS A 772 57.72 -95.58 -12.34
C LYS A 772 59.15 -95.24 -12.78
N ALA A 773 59.99 -96.25 -13.04
CA ALA A 773 61.36 -96.02 -13.52
C ALA A 773 61.41 -95.33 -14.91
N TYR A 774 60.44 -95.63 -15.78
CA TYR A 774 60.29 -94.97 -17.08
C TYR A 774 59.86 -93.50 -16.92
N ALA A 775 58.96 -93.21 -15.97
CA ALA A 775 58.54 -91.84 -15.66
C ALA A 775 59.66 -90.99 -15.05
N GLU A 776 60.46 -91.56 -14.14
CA GLU A 776 61.61 -90.86 -13.52
C GLU A 776 62.75 -90.57 -14.52
N ASP A 777 62.90 -91.38 -15.57
CA ASP A 777 63.89 -91.14 -16.62
C ASP A 777 63.39 -90.18 -17.73
N GLU A 778 62.08 -90.09 -17.98
CA GLU A 778 61.51 -89.03 -18.83
C GLU A 778 61.47 -87.67 -18.10
N LEU A 779 61.19 -87.65 -16.79
CA LEU A 779 61.22 -86.41 -15.99
C LEU A 779 62.60 -85.74 -16.08
N ARG A 780 63.68 -86.52 -15.92
CA ARG A 780 65.07 -86.04 -16.04
C ARG A 780 65.37 -85.42 -17.42
N LYS A 781 64.85 -86.02 -18.51
CA LYS A 781 64.99 -85.48 -19.87
C LYS A 781 64.13 -84.23 -20.11
N VAL A 782 63.06 -84.03 -19.34
CA VAL A 782 62.23 -82.81 -19.38
C VAL A 782 62.91 -81.68 -18.60
N GLU A 783 63.54 -81.97 -17.47
CA GLU A 783 64.34 -81.00 -16.70
C GLU A 783 65.53 -80.46 -17.51
N GLU A 784 66.29 -81.32 -18.20
CA GLU A 784 67.37 -80.90 -19.10
C GLU A 784 66.87 -80.02 -20.27
N LYS A 785 65.68 -80.34 -20.84
CA LYS A 785 65.05 -79.51 -21.88
C LYS A 785 64.60 -78.15 -21.36
N HIS A 786 64.04 -78.07 -20.15
CA HIS A 786 63.66 -76.80 -19.54
C HIS A 786 64.88 -75.91 -19.28
N HIS A 787 66.02 -76.48 -18.90
CA HIS A 787 67.23 -75.69 -18.68
C HIS A 787 67.80 -75.08 -19.98
N LEU A 788 67.62 -75.77 -21.12
CA LEU A 788 67.93 -75.23 -22.46
C LEU A 788 66.91 -74.18 -22.91
N ALA A 789 65.61 -74.40 -22.67
CA ALA A 789 64.56 -73.44 -23.01
C ALA A 789 64.70 -72.11 -22.26
N ALA A 790 65.23 -72.12 -21.04
CA ALA A 790 65.55 -70.89 -20.30
C ALA A 790 66.66 -70.07 -20.98
N LEU A 791 67.72 -70.72 -21.48
CA LEU A 791 68.79 -70.08 -22.25
C LEU A 791 68.29 -69.51 -23.59
N GLU A 792 67.34 -70.18 -24.24
CA GLU A 792 66.71 -69.69 -25.46
C GLU A 792 65.74 -68.52 -25.20
N ALA A 793 65.09 -68.48 -24.03
CA ALA A 793 64.28 -67.34 -23.59
C ALA A 793 65.13 -66.08 -23.38
N ASP A 794 66.27 -66.17 -22.70
CA ASP A 794 67.20 -65.04 -22.50
C ASP A 794 67.73 -64.49 -23.84
N LEU A 795 68.06 -65.37 -24.79
CA LEU A 795 68.50 -64.98 -26.14
C LEU A 795 67.40 -64.24 -26.93
N ASN A 796 66.13 -64.64 -26.75
CA ASN A 796 65.01 -63.94 -27.37
C ASN A 796 64.67 -62.63 -26.64
N GLY A 797 64.94 -62.52 -25.34
CA GLY A 797 64.89 -61.25 -24.60
C GLY A 797 65.79 -60.18 -25.21
N GLN A 798 67.04 -60.53 -25.54
CA GLN A 798 67.99 -59.60 -26.17
C GLN A 798 67.50 -59.10 -27.56
N LYS A 799 66.87 -59.97 -28.36
CA LYS A 799 66.23 -59.56 -29.64
C LYS A 799 65.04 -58.63 -29.44
N VAL A 800 64.27 -58.81 -28.36
CA VAL A 800 63.15 -57.91 -28.01
C VAL A 800 63.69 -56.52 -27.64
N ASP A 801 64.84 -56.41 -26.99
CA ASP A 801 65.48 -55.12 -26.73
C ASP A 801 66.04 -54.43 -27.98
N GLU A 802 66.61 -55.18 -28.94
CA GLU A 802 66.97 -54.63 -30.26
C GLU A 802 65.74 -54.10 -31.02
N LEU A 803 64.63 -54.84 -31.03
CA LEU A 803 63.35 -54.39 -31.61
C LEU A 803 62.78 -53.17 -30.86
N ASN A 804 62.88 -53.12 -29.53
CA ASN A 804 62.52 -51.94 -28.74
C ASN A 804 63.46 -50.74 -28.93
N SER A 805 64.64 -50.92 -29.54
CA SER A 805 65.52 -49.82 -29.96
C SER A 805 65.10 -49.24 -31.32
N THR A 806 64.79 -50.10 -32.30
CA THR A 806 64.34 -49.69 -33.64
C THR A 806 62.94 -49.06 -33.62
N ILE A 807 62.03 -49.56 -32.79
CA ILE A 807 60.72 -48.92 -32.51
C ILE A 807 60.88 -47.51 -31.88
N ARG A 808 61.98 -47.26 -31.15
CA ARG A 808 62.32 -45.94 -30.60
C ARG A 808 62.81 -44.98 -31.69
N GLN A 809 63.67 -45.47 -32.59
CA GLN A 809 64.16 -44.73 -33.75
C GLN A 809 63.00 -44.27 -34.65
N ILE A 810 62.11 -45.19 -35.03
CA ILE A 810 60.92 -44.89 -35.85
C ILE A 810 59.98 -43.88 -35.15
N LYS A 811 59.87 -43.93 -33.81
CA LYS A 811 59.11 -42.91 -33.06
C LYS A 811 59.73 -41.52 -33.10
N MET A 812 61.06 -41.40 -33.15
CA MET A 812 61.74 -40.11 -33.29
C MET A 812 61.54 -39.54 -34.70
N GLU A 813 61.67 -40.37 -35.73
CA GLU A 813 61.42 -39.98 -37.12
C GLU A 813 59.96 -39.56 -37.35
N MET A 814 59.00 -40.29 -36.77
CA MET A 814 57.58 -39.92 -36.83
C MET A 814 57.26 -38.60 -36.08
N VAL A 815 58.04 -38.24 -35.05
CA VAL A 815 57.95 -36.91 -34.41
C VAL A 815 58.56 -35.83 -35.29
N GLN A 816 59.64 -36.13 -36.03
CA GLN A 816 60.27 -35.19 -36.94
C GLN A 816 59.35 -34.81 -38.11
N CYS A 817 58.76 -35.79 -38.81
CA CYS A 817 57.76 -35.52 -39.86
C CYS A 817 56.51 -34.78 -39.33
N LYS A 818 56.13 -35.01 -38.07
CA LYS A 818 55.03 -34.29 -37.43
C LYS A 818 55.37 -32.81 -37.18
N ASN A 819 56.62 -32.50 -36.83
CA ASN A 819 57.08 -31.12 -36.65
C ASN A 819 57.10 -30.37 -38.00
N GLU A 820 57.56 -31.02 -39.07
CA GLU A 820 57.57 -30.48 -40.44
C GLU A 820 56.15 -30.15 -40.93
N LEU A 821 55.17 -31.03 -40.66
CA LEU A 821 53.75 -30.77 -40.95
C LEU A 821 53.23 -29.51 -40.24
N THR A 822 53.56 -29.33 -38.94
CA THR A 822 53.23 -28.10 -38.19
C THR A 822 54.05 -26.86 -38.60
N GLY A 823 55.02 -27.02 -39.50
CA GLY A 823 55.69 -25.93 -40.22
C GLY A 823 54.84 -25.45 -41.39
N MET A 824 54.43 -26.38 -42.27
CA MET A 824 53.56 -26.09 -43.43
C MET A 824 52.21 -25.49 -43.00
N GLU A 825 51.61 -25.97 -41.90
CA GLU A 825 50.37 -25.39 -41.35
C GLU A 825 50.52 -23.92 -40.92
N LYS A 826 51.74 -23.48 -40.55
CA LYS A 826 52.02 -22.08 -40.19
C LYS A 826 52.24 -21.20 -41.41
N GLU A 827 52.88 -21.69 -42.48
CA GLU A 827 52.96 -20.97 -43.74
C GLU A 827 51.56 -20.73 -44.36
N VAL A 828 50.68 -21.74 -44.28
CA VAL A 828 49.27 -21.60 -44.71
C VAL A 828 48.48 -20.61 -43.84
N MET A 829 48.85 -20.45 -42.56
CA MET A 829 48.25 -19.42 -41.69
C MET A 829 48.77 -18.01 -42.04
N GLN A 830 50.08 -17.87 -42.26
CA GLN A 830 50.72 -16.62 -42.67
C GLN A 830 50.14 -16.09 -44.00
N LEU A 831 49.97 -16.96 -44.99
CA LEU A 831 49.40 -16.61 -46.30
C LEU A 831 47.91 -16.19 -46.26
N LYS A 832 47.17 -16.52 -45.19
CA LYS A 832 45.82 -15.99 -44.97
C LYS A 832 45.86 -14.60 -44.33
N GLN A 833 46.73 -14.39 -43.35
CA GLN A 833 46.85 -13.10 -42.67
C GLN A 833 47.38 -11.99 -43.59
N ASP A 834 48.24 -12.33 -44.56
CA ASP A 834 48.66 -11.43 -45.65
C ASP A 834 47.56 -11.13 -46.69
N GLY A 835 46.44 -11.86 -46.68
CA GLY A 835 45.22 -11.52 -47.42
C GLY A 835 44.39 -10.48 -46.67
N GLU A 836 44.19 -10.69 -45.37
CA GLU A 836 43.40 -9.79 -44.51
C GLU A 836 44.07 -8.41 -44.35
N ASN A 837 45.41 -8.37 -44.23
CA ASN A 837 46.19 -7.13 -44.20
C ASN A 837 46.04 -6.28 -45.48
N LYS A 838 45.77 -6.91 -46.64
CA LYS A 838 45.51 -6.19 -47.91
C LYS A 838 44.08 -5.68 -48.02
N ALA A 839 43.12 -6.32 -47.34
CA ALA A 839 41.75 -5.80 -47.25
C ALA A 839 41.68 -4.52 -46.39
N MET A 840 42.48 -4.42 -45.32
CA MET A 840 42.54 -3.18 -44.52
C MET A 840 43.15 -1.99 -45.30
N GLN A 841 44.08 -2.23 -46.22
CA GLN A 841 44.65 -1.16 -47.07
C GLN A 841 43.65 -0.58 -48.08
N ILE A 842 42.56 -1.29 -48.41
CA ILE A 842 41.49 -0.79 -49.28
C ILE A 842 40.56 0.17 -48.51
N ASN A 843 40.08 -0.25 -47.34
CA ASN A 843 39.19 0.58 -46.51
C ASN A 843 39.86 1.89 -46.02
N GLN A 844 41.20 1.94 -45.97
CA GLN A 844 41.94 3.14 -45.58
C GLN A 844 41.96 4.23 -46.68
N LEU A 845 41.68 3.87 -47.95
CA LEU A 845 41.67 4.79 -49.09
C LEU A 845 40.29 5.45 -49.35
N ASP A 846 39.19 4.76 -49.02
CA ASP A 846 37.84 5.31 -49.17
C ASP A 846 37.60 6.52 -48.24
N ILE A 847 38.17 6.52 -47.02
CA ILE A 847 38.07 7.65 -46.08
C ILE A 847 38.72 8.91 -46.67
N THR A 848 39.88 8.77 -47.30
CA THR A 848 40.61 9.89 -47.93
C THR A 848 39.96 10.43 -49.21
N LEU A 849 38.87 9.84 -49.69
CA LEU A 849 38.11 10.34 -50.86
C LEU A 849 36.88 11.18 -50.49
N GLU A 850 36.34 11.05 -49.28
CA GLU A 850 35.19 11.86 -48.84
C GLU A 850 35.62 13.18 -48.18
N GLU A 851 36.76 13.21 -47.49
CA GLU A 851 37.35 14.47 -46.96
C GLU A 851 37.75 15.45 -48.09
N ALA A 852 38.02 14.94 -49.29
CA ALA A 852 38.33 15.73 -50.48
C ALA A 852 37.10 16.42 -51.12
N ARG A 853 35.88 16.22 -50.60
CA ARG A 853 34.63 16.78 -51.14
C ARG A 853 34.13 18.04 -50.42
N SER A 854 34.66 18.36 -49.24
CA SER A 854 34.17 19.47 -48.41
C SER A 854 34.79 20.85 -48.70
N GLU A 855 35.88 20.94 -49.47
CA GLU A 855 36.66 22.21 -49.59
C GLU A 855 36.44 23.03 -50.87
N LEU A 856 35.55 22.61 -51.81
CA LEU A 856 35.44 23.29 -53.11
C LEU A 856 34.02 23.41 -53.71
N ASN A 857 33.07 24.04 -53.00
CA ASN A 857 31.92 24.67 -53.68
C ASN A 857 31.38 25.93 -52.97
N GLU A 858 31.73 27.11 -53.52
CA GLU A 858 31.03 28.42 -53.50
C GLU A 858 30.53 29.00 -52.15
N LYS A 859 30.96 30.16 -51.63
CA LYS A 859 30.97 31.56 -52.16
C LYS A 859 29.61 32.14 -52.61
N ALA A 860 29.06 33.07 -51.82
CA ALA A 860 28.00 34.02 -52.20
C ALA A 860 28.09 35.35 -51.38
N ASN A 861 27.61 36.46 -51.94
CA ASN A 861 27.93 37.88 -51.57
C ASN A 861 26.74 38.82 -51.95
N GLU A 862 26.48 40.03 -51.42
CA GLU A 862 26.98 40.80 -50.24
C GLU A 862 25.83 41.67 -49.61
N GLU A 863 25.79 42.97 -49.25
CA GLU A 863 26.67 44.17 -49.37
C GLU A 863 26.34 45.28 -48.28
N ASP A 864 26.12 46.56 -48.66
CA ASP A 864 26.24 47.81 -47.86
C ASP A 864 24.91 48.60 -47.58
N LYS A 865 24.76 49.36 -46.47
CA LYS A 865 24.98 50.84 -46.21
C LYS A 865 24.12 51.83 -47.05
N LEU A 866 23.84 53.10 -46.69
CA LEU A 866 24.31 54.05 -45.64
C LEU A 866 23.19 54.98 -45.05
N PHE A 867 23.23 56.32 -45.23
CA PHE A 867 22.40 57.38 -44.60
C PHE A 867 22.40 58.68 -45.43
N GLN A 868 21.34 59.52 -45.38
CA GLN A 868 21.35 61.02 -45.28
C GLN A 868 20.02 61.70 -45.71
N SER A 869 19.32 62.36 -44.78
CA SER A 869 18.27 63.39 -45.06
C SER A 869 18.08 64.38 -43.89
N GLU A 870 19.13 64.54 -43.08
CA GLU A 870 19.05 64.97 -41.68
C GLU A 870 19.05 66.51 -41.52
N THR A 871 18.09 67.22 -42.11
CA THR A 871 17.97 68.68 -41.84
C THR A 871 16.55 69.24 -41.93
N CYS A 872 15.68 68.70 -42.80
CA CYS A 872 14.26 69.07 -42.81
C CYS A 872 13.52 68.57 -41.55
N HIS A 873 14.03 67.52 -40.89
CA HIS A 873 13.38 66.90 -39.74
C HIS A 873 13.23 67.80 -38.51
N ARG A 874 14.06 68.82 -38.26
CA ARG A 874 14.18 69.43 -36.92
C ARG A 874 12.90 70.06 -36.36
N GLU A 875 12.08 70.67 -37.21
CA GLU A 875 10.83 71.32 -36.79
C GLU A 875 9.65 70.32 -36.78
N ALA A 876 9.66 69.33 -37.67
CA ALA A 876 8.77 68.19 -37.58
C ALA A 876 9.03 67.37 -36.30
N LEU A 877 10.29 67.17 -35.93
CA LEU A 877 10.74 66.43 -34.74
C LEU A 877 10.21 67.03 -33.43
N GLN A 878 9.99 68.34 -33.34
CA GLN A 878 9.39 68.93 -32.13
C GLN A 878 7.93 68.47 -31.96
N LYS A 879 7.16 68.38 -33.05
CA LYS A 879 5.75 67.97 -33.04
C LYS A 879 5.58 66.44 -33.05
N ILE A 880 6.51 65.76 -33.70
CA ILE A 880 6.66 64.31 -33.67
C ILE A 880 7.05 63.88 -32.25
N ALA A 881 7.98 64.52 -31.54
CA ALA A 881 8.34 64.17 -30.17
C ALA A 881 7.19 64.26 -29.16
N GLU A 882 6.27 65.22 -29.31
CA GLU A 882 5.05 65.29 -28.49
C GLU A 882 4.12 64.09 -28.74
N LEU A 883 3.95 63.71 -30.01
CA LEU A 883 3.14 62.55 -30.41
C LEU A 883 3.85 61.22 -30.12
N GLU A 884 5.17 61.16 -30.23
CA GLU A 884 6.02 60.03 -29.86
C GLU A 884 6.05 59.83 -28.34
N SER A 885 5.96 60.88 -27.54
CA SER A 885 5.81 60.73 -26.08
C SER A 885 4.45 60.14 -25.72
N ALA A 886 3.36 60.61 -26.35
CA ALA A 886 2.04 60.02 -26.19
C ALA A 886 1.99 58.57 -26.70
N LEU A 887 2.63 58.29 -27.84
CA LEU A 887 2.70 56.95 -28.44
C LEU A 887 3.65 56.03 -27.66
N GLN A 888 4.74 56.53 -27.06
CA GLN A 888 5.60 55.78 -26.14
C GLN A 888 4.87 55.41 -24.86
N ASN A 889 4.03 56.29 -24.31
CA ASN A 889 3.20 55.96 -23.15
C ASN A 889 2.17 54.89 -23.50
N ALA A 890 1.41 55.06 -24.58
CA ALA A 890 0.46 54.06 -25.06
C ALA A 890 1.13 52.73 -25.46
N HIS A 891 2.32 52.78 -26.05
CA HIS A 891 3.12 51.60 -26.39
C HIS A 891 3.79 50.98 -25.14
N GLY A 892 4.02 51.76 -24.08
CA GLY A 892 4.44 51.29 -22.76
C GLY A 892 3.33 50.51 -22.07
N GLU A 893 2.11 51.05 -22.04
CA GLU A 893 0.91 50.36 -21.55
C GLU A 893 0.59 49.11 -22.39
N LEU A 894 0.70 49.20 -23.72
CA LEU A 894 0.53 48.05 -24.62
C LEU A 894 1.64 47.00 -24.42
N LYS A 895 2.87 47.42 -24.10
CA LYS A 895 3.98 46.51 -23.77
C LYS A 895 3.81 45.85 -22.40
N ILE A 896 3.29 46.58 -21.41
CA ILE A 896 2.95 46.04 -20.07
C ILE A 896 1.83 44.99 -20.20
N THR A 897 0.77 45.29 -20.94
CA THR A 897 -0.32 44.34 -21.19
C THR A 897 0.12 43.16 -22.06
N LEU A 898 1.05 43.37 -23.02
CA LEU A 898 1.70 42.28 -23.75
C LEU A 898 2.54 41.38 -22.84
N THR A 899 3.32 41.94 -21.90
CA THR A 899 4.05 41.13 -20.91
C THR A 899 3.12 40.38 -19.96
N GLN A 900 2.00 40.96 -19.54
CA GLN A 900 0.99 40.27 -18.74
C GLN A 900 0.31 39.13 -19.53
N LEU A 901 0.06 39.31 -20.82
CA LEU A 901 -0.41 38.24 -21.71
C LEU A 901 0.63 37.13 -21.88
N GLN A 902 1.91 37.47 -22.02
CA GLN A 902 3.01 36.51 -22.09
C GLN A 902 3.16 35.74 -20.77
N GLU A 903 3.12 36.42 -19.61
CA GLU A 903 3.18 35.79 -18.28
C GLU A 903 2.01 34.83 -18.05
N LEU A 904 0.80 35.18 -18.50
CA LEU A 904 -0.37 34.29 -18.46
C LEU A 904 -0.24 33.11 -19.43
N GLN A 905 0.32 33.32 -20.62
CA GLN A 905 0.58 32.27 -21.60
C GLN A 905 1.67 31.30 -21.12
N ASP A 906 2.74 31.81 -20.52
CA ASP A 906 3.82 31.03 -19.91
C ASP A 906 3.30 30.27 -18.68
N ALA A 907 2.44 30.89 -17.85
CA ALA A 907 1.78 30.20 -16.74
C ALA A 907 0.87 29.06 -17.24
N LEU A 908 0.15 29.26 -18.34
CA LEU A 908 -0.68 28.23 -18.98
C LEU A 908 0.19 27.09 -19.56
N GLN A 909 1.28 27.40 -20.25
CA GLN A 909 2.24 26.44 -20.80
C GLN A 909 2.92 25.61 -19.69
N ASN A 910 3.25 26.25 -18.57
CA ASN A 910 3.78 25.59 -17.38
C ASN A 910 2.72 24.71 -16.69
N ALA A 911 1.46 25.15 -16.62
CA ALA A 911 0.35 24.34 -16.11
C ALA A 911 0.07 23.12 -16.99
N GLN A 912 0.08 23.29 -18.32
CA GLN A 912 -0.08 22.20 -19.30
C GLN A 912 1.05 21.18 -19.21
N SER A 913 2.32 21.60 -19.27
CA SER A 913 3.45 20.67 -19.14
C SER A 913 3.55 20.02 -17.75
N SER A 914 3.04 20.66 -16.69
CA SER A 914 2.86 20.06 -15.35
C SER A 914 1.74 19.00 -15.35
N LEU A 915 0.64 19.24 -16.06
CA LEU A 915 -0.44 18.28 -16.26
C LEU A 915 0.04 17.07 -17.09
N GLU A 916 0.75 17.28 -18.19
CA GLU A 916 1.34 16.21 -19.01
C GLU A 916 2.30 15.32 -18.20
N LYS A 917 3.18 15.91 -17.40
CA LYS A 917 4.07 15.16 -16.48
C LYS A 917 3.27 14.30 -15.48
N LYS A 918 2.16 14.82 -14.95
CA LYS A 918 1.23 14.03 -14.10
C LYS A 918 0.52 12.94 -14.89
N GLN A 919 0.12 13.21 -16.14
CA GLN A 919 -0.51 12.22 -17.03
C GLN A 919 0.44 11.05 -17.30
N VAL A 920 1.71 11.32 -17.61
CA VAL A 920 2.76 10.30 -17.78
C VAL A 920 3.01 9.54 -16.48
N ALA A 921 3.08 10.21 -15.33
CA ALA A 921 3.23 9.54 -14.03
C ALA A 921 2.04 8.60 -13.72
N ILE A 922 0.80 9.02 -14.03
CA ILE A 922 -0.40 8.19 -13.89
C ILE A 922 -0.35 6.97 -14.82
N VAL A 923 0.09 7.14 -16.07
CA VAL A 923 0.29 6.02 -17.02
C VAL A 923 1.33 5.03 -16.48
N ASN A 924 2.48 5.53 -16.01
CA ASN A 924 3.57 4.69 -15.48
C ASN A 924 3.11 3.89 -14.24
N LEU A 925 2.46 4.55 -13.28
CA LEU A 925 1.86 3.88 -12.11
C LEU A 925 0.79 2.86 -12.51
N THR A 926 0.01 3.16 -13.56
CA THR A 926 -0.98 2.22 -14.11
C THR A 926 -0.34 1.00 -14.77
N THR A 927 0.85 1.14 -15.38
CA THR A 927 1.62 0.01 -15.90
C THR A 927 2.30 -0.80 -14.80
N GLU A 928 2.84 -0.17 -13.76
CA GLU A 928 3.42 -0.88 -12.60
C GLU A 928 2.34 -1.65 -11.82
N LEU A 929 1.18 -1.05 -11.55
CA LEU A 929 0.05 -1.74 -10.92
C LEU A 929 -0.44 -2.93 -11.76
N ARG A 930 -0.35 -2.86 -13.10
CA ARG A 930 -0.66 -3.98 -14.00
C ARG A 930 0.40 -5.08 -13.93
N TYR A 931 1.68 -4.70 -13.89
CA TYR A 931 2.80 -5.62 -13.76
C TYR A 931 2.77 -6.38 -12.42
N CYS A 932 2.66 -5.67 -11.30
CA CYS A 932 2.55 -6.28 -9.97
C CYS A 932 1.29 -7.14 -9.83
N LYS A 933 0.18 -6.79 -10.50
CA LYS A 933 -1.01 -7.67 -10.57
C LYS A 933 -0.74 -8.96 -11.35
N GLY A 934 0.10 -8.91 -12.39
CA GLY A 934 0.61 -10.09 -13.08
C GLY A 934 1.42 -10.97 -12.13
N GLU A 935 2.47 -10.41 -11.52
CA GLU A 935 3.32 -11.14 -10.57
C GLU A 935 2.51 -11.77 -9.42
N ILE A 936 1.50 -11.09 -8.88
CA ILE A 936 0.63 -11.66 -7.82
C ILE A 936 -0.17 -12.88 -8.32
N GLU A 937 -0.63 -12.89 -9.57
CA GLU A 937 -1.37 -14.01 -10.15
C GLU A 937 -0.41 -15.16 -10.54
N ASP A 938 0.78 -14.85 -11.05
CA ASP A 938 1.85 -15.83 -11.31
C ASP A 938 2.30 -16.52 -10.01
N ARG A 939 2.57 -15.75 -8.95
CA ARG A 939 2.88 -16.27 -7.60
C ARG A 939 1.75 -17.11 -7.02
N LYS A 940 0.50 -16.78 -7.34
CA LYS A 940 -0.68 -17.54 -6.94
C LYS A 940 -0.78 -18.87 -7.70
N GLN A 941 -0.35 -18.93 -8.95
CA GLN A 941 -0.19 -20.20 -9.67
C GLN A 941 0.99 -21.03 -9.13
N GLU A 942 2.16 -20.42 -8.86
CA GLU A 942 3.30 -21.11 -8.20
C GLU A 942 2.87 -21.78 -6.88
N LEU A 943 2.04 -21.10 -6.07
CA LEU A 943 1.52 -21.63 -4.82
C LEU A 943 0.54 -22.80 -5.01
N LEU A 944 -0.28 -22.81 -6.07
CA LEU A 944 -1.17 -23.92 -6.40
C LEU A 944 -0.37 -25.15 -6.87
N ASP A 945 0.64 -24.94 -7.71
CA ASP A 945 1.52 -26.01 -8.20
C ASP A 945 2.34 -26.63 -7.06
N MET A 946 2.80 -25.80 -6.11
CA MET A 946 3.49 -26.26 -4.90
C MET A 946 2.57 -27.01 -3.92
N ASP A 947 1.33 -26.57 -3.73
CA ASP A 947 0.32 -27.28 -2.93
C ASP A 947 -0.03 -28.65 -3.57
N GLN A 948 -0.13 -28.71 -4.90
CA GLN A 948 -0.29 -29.98 -5.62
C GLN A 948 0.91 -30.92 -5.43
N ALA A 949 2.14 -30.42 -5.59
CA ALA A 949 3.35 -31.20 -5.35
C ALA A 949 3.48 -31.69 -3.89
N LEU A 950 3.01 -30.90 -2.91
CA LEU A 950 2.94 -31.30 -1.50
C LEU A 950 1.88 -32.38 -1.26
N LYS A 951 0.72 -32.33 -1.92
CA LYS A 951 -0.31 -33.39 -1.86
C LYS A 951 0.21 -34.70 -2.44
N GLU A 952 0.89 -34.65 -3.58
CA GLU A 952 1.53 -35.81 -4.22
C GLU A 952 2.60 -36.42 -3.31
N ARG A 953 3.49 -35.60 -2.73
CA ARG A 953 4.50 -36.08 -1.76
C ARG A 953 3.88 -36.65 -0.49
N ASN A 954 2.78 -36.11 0.01
CA ASN A 954 2.04 -36.66 1.15
C ASN A 954 1.39 -38.01 0.78
N TRP A 955 0.94 -38.19 -0.46
CA TRP A 955 0.45 -39.47 -0.97
C TRP A 955 1.59 -40.50 -1.11
N GLU A 956 2.74 -40.13 -1.70
CA GLU A 956 3.95 -40.96 -1.74
C GLU A 956 4.37 -41.40 -0.32
N LEU A 957 4.39 -40.48 0.65
CA LEU A 957 4.77 -40.78 2.03
C LEU A 957 3.81 -41.77 2.70
N LYS A 958 2.49 -41.64 2.46
CA LYS A 958 1.50 -42.61 2.94
C LYS A 958 1.69 -43.98 2.32
N GLN A 959 2.00 -44.05 1.02
CA GLN A 959 2.31 -45.31 0.34
C GLN A 959 3.58 -45.96 0.91
N ARG A 960 4.65 -45.19 1.13
CA ARG A 960 5.89 -45.68 1.75
C ARG A 960 5.68 -46.12 3.20
N ALA A 961 4.87 -45.41 3.99
CA ALA A 961 4.55 -45.81 5.36
C ALA A 961 3.79 -47.14 5.41
N ALA A 962 2.86 -47.38 4.47
CA ALA A 962 2.18 -48.68 4.33
C ALA A 962 3.16 -49.80 3.94
N GLN A 963 4.09 -49.54 3.01
CA GLN A 963 5.13 -50.49 2.62
C GLN A 963 6.10 -50.81 3.77
N ILE A 964 6.51 -49.81 4.55
CA ILE A 964 7.33 -50.01 5.76
C ILE A 964 6.58 -50.84 6.79
N THR A 965 5.28 -50.56 7.02
CA THR A 965 4.45 -51.35 7.94
C THR A 965 4.35 -52.82 7.50
N GLN A 966 4.23 -53.07 6.19
CA GLN A 966 4.24 -54.43 5.63
C GLN A 966 5.61 -55.11 5.80
N LEU A 967 6.72 -54.40 5.60
CA LEU A 967 8.06 -54.91 5.84
C LEU A 967 8.28 -55.24 7.32
N ASP A 968 7.88 -54.37 8.25
CA ASP A 968 7.95 -54.59 9.70
C ASP A 968 7.10 -55.80 10.15
N MET A 969 6.03 -56.13 9.43
CA MET A 969 5.29 -57.39 9.64
C MET A 969 6.10 -58.59 9.18
N THR A 970 6.60 -58.61 7.93
CA THR A 970 7.39 -59.76 7.41
C THR A 970 8.70 -59.98 8.17
N VAL A 971 9.37 -58.90 8.63
CA VAL A 971 10.57 -58.98 9.48
C VAL A 971 10.23 -59.56 10.86
N ARG A 972 9.04 -59.27 11.41
CA ARG A 972 8.56 -59.85 12.67
C ARG A 972 8.16 -61.31 12.52
N GLU A 973 7.56 -61.67 11.39
CA GLU A 973 7.22 -63.05 11.03
C GLU A 973 8.50 -63.90 10.90
N HIS A 974 9.46 -63.49 10.06
CA HIS A 974 10.75 -64.17 9.93
C HIS A 974 11.57 -64.19 11.23
N ARG A 975 11.47 -63.14 12.06
CA ARG A 975 12.03 -63.15 13.43
C ARG A 975 11.42 -64.26 14.27
N GLY A 976 10.09 -64.35 14.31
CA GLY A 976 9.37 -65.41 15.03
C GLY A 976 9.69 -66.81 14.50
N GLU A 977 9.84 -66.97 13.18
CA GLU A 977 10.30 -68.23 12.56
C GLU A 977 11.72 -68.61 13.00
N MET A 978 12.65 -67.65 13.04
CA MET A 978 14.02 -67.87 13.53
C MET A 978 14.06 -68.17 15.02
N GLU A 979 13.29 -67.45 15.85
CA GLU A 979 13.16 -67.72 17.29
C GLU A 979 12.59 -69.14 17.53
N GLN A 980 11.61 -69.58 16.73
CA GLN A 980 11.11 -70.95 16.74
C GLN A 980 12.11 -71.98 16.18
N GLN A 981 13.08 -71.60 15.33
CA GLN A 981 14.17 -72.50 14.93
C GLN A 981 15.21 -72.63 16.04
N ILE A 982 15.57 -71.53 16.71
CA ILE A 982 16.50 -71.50 17.85
C ILE A 982 15.99 -72.41 18.97
N ILE A 983 14.73 -72.26 19.42
CA ILE A 983 14.12 -73.10 20.47
C ILE A 983 14.19 -74.61 20.13
N ARG A 984 14.01 -74.97 18.85
CA ARG A 984 14.12 -76.37 18.39
C ARG A 984 15.56 -76.87 18.34
N LEU A 985 16.53 -76.01 18.04
CA LEU A 985 17.95 -76.35 18.08
C LEU A 985 18.45 -76.47 19.53
N GLU A 986 18.03 -75.58 20.43
CA GLU A 986 18.32 -75.63 21.87
C GLU A 986 17.78 -76.91 22.51
N TYR A 987 16.52 -77.27 22.25
CA TYR A 987 15.93 -78.53 22.70
C TYR A 987 16.67 -79.78 22.17
N ASN A 988 17.06 -79.78 20.89
CA ASN A 988 17.84 -80.87 20.31
C ASN A 988 19.25 -80.95 20.90
N LEU A 989 19.88 -79.81 21.19
CA LEU A 989 21.18 -79.72 21.85
C LEU A 989 21.10 -80.27 23.29
N GLU A 990 20.13 -79.82 24.09
CA GLU A 990 19.92 -80.33 25.46
C GLU A 990 19.69 -81.84 25.48
N LYS A 991 18.86 -82.37 24.56
CA LYS A 991 18.68 -83.82 24.37
C LYS A 991 20.01 -84.52 24.06
N SER A 992 20.80 -83.98 23.13
CA SER A 992 22.11 -84.56 22.78
C SER A 992 23.11 -84.50 23.94
N GLU A 993 23.07 -83.46 24.78
CA GLU A 993 23.88 -83.38 25.98
C GLU A 993 23.48 -84.45 27.00
N VAL A 994 22.19 -84.74 27.17
CA VAL A 994 21.71 -85.82 28.06
C VAL A 994 22.17 -87.18 27.54
N GLU A 995 22.09 -87.43 26.24
CA GLU A 995 22.60 -88.64 25.59
C GLU A 995 24.12 -88.79 25.77
N ILE A 996 24.90 -87.71 25.58
CA ILE A 996 26.35 -87.68 25.82
C ILE A 996 26.68 -87.91 27.31
N LYS A 997 25.92 -87.30 28.23
CA LYS A 997 26.08 -87.50 29.69
C LYS A 997 25.81 -88.96 30.08
N GLU A 998 24.89 -89.65 29.42
CA GLU A 998 24.65 -91.09 29.65
C GLU A 998 25.76 -91.96 29.04
N CYS A 999 26.18 -91.71 27.80
CA CYS A 999 27.32 -92.38 27.19
C CYS A 999 28.60 -92.25 28.04
N ASN A 1000 28.84 -91.07 28.63
CA ASN A 1000 29.98 -90.86 29.53
C ASN A 1000 29.89 -91.69 30.82
N LYS A 1001 28.69 -91.92 31.39
CA LYS A 1001 28.54 -92.87 32.52
C LYS A 1001 28.86 -94.30 32.10
N GLN A 1002 28.43 -94.71 30.91
CA GLN A 1002 28.71 -96.04 30.37
C GLN A 1002 30.22 -96.23 30.13
N ILE A 1003 30.89 -95.23 29.54
CA ILE A 1003 32.36 -95.21 29.40
C ILE A 1003 33.04 -95.32 30.76
N GLN A 1004 32.66 -94.51 31.76
CA GLN A 1004 33.22 -94.62 33.12
C GLN A 1004 32.96 -95.98 33.79
N SER A 1005 31.84 -96.65 33.49
CA SER A 1005 31.55 -98.00 33.97
C SER A 1005 32.47 -99.04 33.31
N LEU A 1006 32.71 -98.93 32.01
CA LEU A 1006 33.62 -99.79 31.26
C LEU A 1006 35.08 -99.55 31.65
N GLU A 1007 35.47 -98.30 31.87
CA GLU A 1007 36.81 -97.89 32.31
C GLU A 1007 37.13 -98.43 33.71
N LYS A 1008 36.17 -98.38 34.65
CA LYS A 1008 36.29 -99.04 35.97
C LYS A 1008 36.45 -100.56 35.85
N LYS A 1009 35.71 -101.23 34.96
CA LYS A 1009 35.86 -102.67 34.68
C LYS A 1009 37.21 -103.01 34.06
N LEU A 1010 37.68 -102.18 33.12
CA LEU A 1010 39.00 -102.32 32.51
C LEU A 1010 40.12 -102.12 33.53
N GLN A 1011 39.95 -101.18 34.48
CA GLN A 1011 40.92 -100.96 35.54
C GLN A 1011 40.99 -102.16 36.49
N LEU A 1012 39.84 -102.68 36.95
CA LEU A 1012 39.79 -103.92 37.75
C LEU A 1012 40.48 -105.08 37.03
N SER A 1013 40.20 -105.31 35.74
CA SER A 1013 40.84 -106.38 34.98
C SER A 1013 42.35 -106.19 34.77
N LYS A 1014 42.84 -104.94 34.69
CA LYS A 1014 44.28 -104.63 34.70
C LYS A 1014 44.93 -104.91 36.06
N ASP A 1015 44.20 -104.72 37.15
CA ASP A 1015 44.70 -104.96 38.50
C ASP A 1015 44.73 -106.47 38.82
N GLU A 1016 43.70 -107.22 38.41
CA GLU A 1016 43.69 -108.70 38.39
C GLU A 1016 44.84 -109.28 37.54
N LEU A 1017 45.16 -108.67 36.40
CA LEU A 1017 46.31 -109.07 35.57
C LEU A 1017 47.64 -108.80 36.27
N ARG A 1018 47.80 -107.62 36.90
CA ARG A 1018 49.03 -107.28 37.65
C ARG A 1018 49.23 -108.17 38.87
N GLU A 1019 48.16 -108.58 39.55
CA GLU A 1019 48.21 -109.58 40.62
C GLU A 1019 48.70 -110.94 40.09
N LYS A 1020 48.20 -111.40 38.93
CA LYS A 1020 48.67 -112.65 38.30
C LYS A 1020 50.08 -112.57 37.72
N GLU A 1021 50.52 -111.42 37.21
CA GLU A 1021 51.92 -111.18 36.85
C GLU A 1021 52.83 -111.28 38.09
N PHE A 1022 52.37 -110.80 39.25
CA PHE A 1022 53.08 -110.95 40.52
C PHE A 1022 53.09 -112.41 41.01
N GLU A 1023 51.98 -113.14 40.94
CA GLU A 1023 51.94 -114.58 41.22
C GLU A 1023 52.91 -115.37 40.32
N LEU A 1024 52.97 -115.03 39.02
CA LEU A 1024 53.89 -115.65 38.06
C LEU A 1024 55.35 -115.33 38.38
N LEU A 1025 55.67 -114.09 38.73
CA LEU A 1025 57.01 -113.70 39.19
C LEU A 1025 57.42 -114.43 40.47
N GLN A 1026 56.49 -114.64 41.41
CA GLN A 1026 56.74 -115.42 42.62
C GLN A 1026 56.96 -116.91 42.28
N ARG A 1027 56.14 -117.50 41.41
CA ARG A 1027 56.31 -118.87 40.90
C ARG A 1027 57.64 -119.04 40.17
N ASP A 1028 58.07 -118.06 39.38
CA ASP A 1028 59.38 -118.09 38.71
C ASP A 1028 60.54 -117.95 39.71
N GLN A 1029 60.39 -117.19 40.81
CA GLN A 1029 61.38 -117.21 41.88
C GLN A 1029 61.43 -118.57 42.58
N GLU A 1030 60.30 -119.21 42.86
CA GLU A 1030 60.23 -120.58 43.42
C GLU A 1030 60.87 -121.60 42.47
N ILE A 1031 60.56 -121.55 41.17
CA ILE A 1031 61.15 -122.40 40.12
C ILE A 1031 62.67 -122.17 40.04
N ASN A 1032 63.15 -120.93 40.11
CA ASN A 1032 64.58 -120.63 40.12
C ASN A 1032 65.28 -121.09 41.41
N GLN A 1033 64.62 -121.03 42.57
CA GLN A 1033 65.12 -121.65 43.81
C GLN A 1033 65.15 -123.18 43.72
N LEU A 1034 64.17 -123.80 43.06
CA LEU A 1034 64.13 -125.24 42.82
C LEU A 1034 65.22 -125.66 41.82
N LYS A 1035 65.44 -124.92 40.72
CA LYS A 1035 66.60 -125.10 39.83
C LYS A 1035 67.91 -125.08 40.61
N LYS A 1036 68.14 -124.06 41.44
CA LYS A 1036 69.33 -123.95 42.31
C LYS A 1036 69.44 -125.06 43.36
N LYS A 1037 68.36 -125.75 43.70
CA LYS A 1037 68.38 -126.98 44.55
C LYS A 1037 68.68 -128.23 43.71
N VAL A 1038 68.17 -128.32 42.48
CA VAL A 1038 68.47 -129.41 41.53
C VAL A 1038 69.93 -129.37 41.10
N GLU A 1039 70.47 -128.20 40.75
CA GLU A 1039 71.89 -127.99 40.41
C GLU A 1039 72.80 -128.48 41.55
N ARG A 1040 72.52 -128.11 42.81
CA ARG A 1040 73.27 -128.61 43.98
C ARG A 1040 73.19 -130.14 44.11
N LYS A 1041 72.00 -130.73 43.92
CA LYS A 1041 71.80 -132.19 43.92
C LYS A 1041 72.44 -132.91 42.73
N GLN A 1042 72.76 -132.20 41.65
CA GLN A 1042 73.50 -132.72 40.50
C GLN A 1042 75.03 -132.60 40.65
N LEU A 1043 75.54 -131.81 41.61
CA LEU A 1043 76.95 -131.83 41.99
C LEU A 1043 77.29 -132.91 43.04
N GLU A 1044 76.38 -133.26 43.95
CA GLU A 1044 76.60 -134.30 44.98
C GLU A 1044 77.09 -135.67 44.47
N PRO A 1045 76.77 -136.15 43.25
CA PRO A 1045 77.33 -137.38 42.71
C PRO A 1045 78.81 -137.27 42.30
N LEU A 1046 79.27 -136.12 41.80
CA LEU A 1046 80.61 -136.01 41.20
C LEU A 1046 81.74 -136.10 42.24
N GLU A 1047 81.54 -135.58 43.44
CA GLU A 1047 82.54 -135.73 44.53
C GLU A 1047 82.58 -137.16 45.10
N LYS A 1048 81.48 -137.92 44.99
CA LYS A 1048 81.44 -139.33 45.46
C LYS A 1048 82.03 -140.32 44.46
N VAL A 1049 81.88 -140.08 43.15
CA VAL A 1049 82.55 -140.90 42.10
C VAL A 1049 84.08 -140.80 42.18
N LYS A 1050 84.62 -139.66 42.65
CA LYS A 1050 86.07 -139.48 42.81
C LYS A 1050 86.68 -140.23 44.01
N CYS A 1051 85.88 -140.79 44.91
CA CYS A 1051 86.34 -141.59 46.05
C CYS A 1051 86.10 -143.10 45.91
N SER A 1052 85.49 -143.57 44.82
CA SER A 1052 85.09 -144.98 44.65
C SER A 1052 85.91 -145.78 43.63
N LEU A 1053 86.93 -145.19 42.98
CA LEU A 1053 87.77 -145.90 42.00
C LEU A 1053 89.06 -146.50 42.59
N ASP A 1054 89.59 -145.94 43.68
CA ASP A 1054 90.95 -146.24 44.16
C ASP A 1054 91.08 -147.48 45.07
N THR A 1055 89.99 -148.20 45.37
CA THR A 1055 90.01 -149.22 46.46
C THR A 1055 89.57 -150.63 46.10
N GLN A 1056 88.99 -150.92 44.92
CA GLN A 1056 88.54 -152.31 44.69
C GLN A 1056 88.45 -152.83 43.25
N GLN A 1057 89.56 -152.78 42.49
CA GLN A 1057 89.85 -153.88 41.55
C GLN A 1057 91.35 -154.17 41.31
N MET A 1058 92.16 -154.11 42.37
CA MET A 1058 93.42 -154.86 42.49
C MET A 1058 93.17 -156.39 42.66
N ILE A 1059 92.30 -156.95 41.80
CA ILE A 1059 92.04 -158.39 41.64
C ILE A 1059 91.92 -158.68 40.12
N ASN A 1060 93.04 -158.44 39.43
CA ASN A 1060 93.48 -159.07 38.18
C ASN A 1060 92.46 -159.27 37.05
N PHE A 1061 92.37 -158.29 36.15
CA PHE A 1061 93.11 -158.40 34.88
C PHE A 1061 93.53 -157.02 34.35
#